data_AF-A0A151IW92-F1
#
_entry.id   AF-A0A151IW92-F1
#
_cell.length_a   1.000
_cell.length_b   1.000
_cell.length_c   1.000
_cell.angle_alpha   90.00
_cell.angle_beta   90.00
_cell.angle_gamma   90.00
#
_symmetry.space_group_name_H-M   'P 1'
#
loop_
_entity.id
_entity.type
_entity.pdbx_description
1 polymer ?
#
loop_
_entity_poly.entity_id
_entity_poly.type
_entity_poly.pdbx_seq_one_letter_code
_entity_poly.pdbx_strand_id
1 'polypeptide(L)'
;MKAILIFDHLNDVLFVKCNKKFASHILKLARMQGLLDDDKVFTDLDNSIPSPNIIMQLFSPIVTSQHVMASQFVNSYTSMKFQDGANMIFDEYIGYTFMYIAAKDVELMRHTLGVCVSIVQHVCGPDIAILKTNWQKMCLVSSLLDAWFNLRNCEQSVLTEAVEQLSVNAEVASSVLKVLHDACDKLKNSQPEFSNLHLLLLVGSKFLSLYSSKNVHDLYASDILLMILLCWVVNKKRKQNQSESNDDCCDDILLPESSVLKNDETKLNFGAKLATPTSEDITDLFRGSRESSVNEGLSSLTDDDLYSQSFLLGCQHNYTANAVHIFELSDSINLITIVEATNLSISSGLCDSFHYLNLINNLQFQRDIDEMKPAFDNLDIAIKKVLEGIKKNRSNVGNDVDMCQKRLQIKWDFVRKKYSDLLRSRDPEVVLQIEANTSGFVETLKELLRLTCFDKNFLKQGIDVLTTVGRLVRQKLNDFSDFLKNIIACVTFYFVCLLNIMRFSTRTSLTINKYLEEFPGLVHFIYIDRNTHRLVAPTLDFTSTETLALTMKKIWNMVEQSRMHLQEGHLSVMCNFNKKLKFTLRNTLFYAKGCSPPKCKVYLNYVMKNFPVPGILCGDYYRKLTETCFPKVSPSKVRIYELYCVHLGLTTSTCVLEHSRRLAATIWEVTGVPNNLADIF
;
A
#
# COMPACT_ATOMS: atom_id res chain seq x y z
N MET A 1 -8.50 3.56 -22.66
CA MET A 1 -9.48 3.79 -21.59
C MET A 1 -8.98 3.12 -20.32
N LYS A 2 -8.98 3.80 -19.17
CA LYS A 2 -8.56 3.22 -17.87
C LYS A 2 -9.42 3.79 -16.73
N ALA A 3 -9.93 2.95 -15.85
CA ALA A 3 -10.66 3.39 -14.65
C ALA A 3 -10.55 2.37 -13.52
N ILE A 4 -10.34 2.85 -12.29
CA ILE A 4 -10.46 2.11 -11.03
C ILE A 4 -11.71 2.63 -10.32
N LEU A 5 -12.59 1.71 -9.94
CA LEU A 5 -13.88 2.00 -9.31
C LEU A 5 -14.03 1.14 -8.04
N ILE A 6 -14.54 1.74 -6.96
CA ILE A 6 -14.84 1.04 -5.70
C ILE A 6 -16.31 1.24 -5.36
N PHE A 7 -17.02 0.14 -5.13
CA PHE A 7 -18.44 0.12 -4.78
C PHE A 7 -18.64 -0.47 -3.38
N ASP A 8 -19.69 -0.01 -2.69
CA ASP A 8 -20.17 -0.64 -1.47
C ASP A 8 -21.19 -1.78 -1.74
N HIS A 9 -21.68 -2.40 -0.66
CA HIS A 9 -22.69 -3.45 -0.68
C HIS A 9 -24.07 -3.00 -1.19
N LEU A 10 -24.36 -1.70 -1.21
CA LEU A 10 -25.56 -1.09 -1.81
C LEU A 10 -25.30 -0.64 -3.26
N ASN A 11 -24.17 -1.08 -3.82
CA ASN A 11 -23.61 -0.69 -5.10
C ASN A 11 -23.18 0.76 -5.19
N ASP A 12 -23.15 1.57 -4.13
CA ASP A 12 -22.80 3.00 -4.12
C ASP A 12 -21.31 3.23 -4.45
N VAL A 13 -21.00 4.27 -5.25
CA VAL A 13 -19.63 4.59 -5.69
C VAL A 13 -18.91 5.35 -4.58
N LEU A 14 -17.84 4.74 -4.06
CA LEU A 14 -17.00 5.32 -3.01
C LEU A 14 -15.75 6.01 -3.55
N PHE A 15 -15.22 5.52 -4.67
CA PHE A 15 -13.98 6.02 -5.25
C PHE A 15 -13.98 5.81 -6.76
N VAL A 16 -13.59 6.86 -7.50
CA VAL A 16 -13.34 6.78 -8.93
C VAL A 16 -12.01 7.43 -9.24
N LYS A 17 -11.14 6.70 -9.95
CA LYS A 17 -9.96 7.24 -10.61
C LYS A 17 -9.98 6.82 -12.07
N CYS A 18 -10.10 7.77 -12.99
CA CYS A 18 -10.25 7.46 -14.40
C CYS A 18 -9.54 8.45 -15.31
N ASN A 19 -9.12 8.03 -16.51
CA ASN A 19 -8.57 8.96 -17.49
C ASN A 19 -9.66 9.68 -18.28
N LYS A 20 -9.32 10.84 -18.86
CA LYS A 20 -10.21 11.61 -19.76
C LYS A 20 -10.91 10.72 -20.81
N LYS A 21 -10.18 9.77 -21.42
CA LYS A 21 -10.75 8.83 -22.41
C LYS A 21 -11.91 7.97 -21.85
N PHE A 22 -11.85 7.57 -20.59
CA PHE A 22 -12.95 6.86 -19.93
C PHE A 22 -14.11 7.80 -19.62
N ALA A 23 -13.83 8.97 -19.05
CA ALA A 23 -14.84 9.98 -18.76
C ALA A 23 -15.66 10.35 -20.00
N SER A 24 -15.01 10.71 -21.12
CA SER A 24 -15.70 11.05 -22.38
C SER A 24 -16.53 9.88 -22.94
N HIS A 25 -16.10 8.63 -22.72
CA HIS A 25 -16.85 7.46 -23.16
C HIS A 25 -18.10 7.23 -22.31
N ILE A 26 -17.98 7.32 -20.99
CA ILE A 26 -19.11 7.21 -20.06
C ILE A 26 -20.15 8.29 -20.33
N LEU A 27 -19.73 9.53 -20.61
CA LEU A 27 -20.65 10.61 -20.96
C LEU A 27 -21.38 10.37 -22.29
N LYS A 28 -20.71 9.79 -23.29
CA LYS A 28 -21.36 9.37 -24.54
C LYS A 28 -22.39 8.27 -24.29
N LEU A 29 -22.06 7.28 -23.46
CA LEU A 29 -22.99 6.20 -23.08
C LEU A 29 -24.19 6.74 -22.29
N ALA A 30 -23.95 7.66 -21.35
CA ALA A 30 -25.00 8.29 -20.55
C ALA A 30 -26.00 9.05 -21.43
N ARG A 31 -25.52 9.79 -22.44
CA ARG A 31 -26.39 10.43 -23.44
C ARG A 31 -27.21 9.41 -24.24
N MET A 32 -26.56 8.34 -24.73
CA MET A 32 -27.27 7.29 -25.48
C MET A 32 -28.37 6.61 -24.66
N GLN A 33 -28.24 6.57 -23.34
CA GLN A 33 -29.22 6.01 -22.42
C GLN A 33 -30.22 7.04 -21.87
N GLY A 34 -30.15 8.30 -22.31
CA GLY A 34 -31.05 9.37 -21.85
C GLY A 34 -30.81 9.81 -20.40
N LEU A 35 -29.61 9.57 -19.85
CA LEU A 35 -29.23 9.96 -18.48
C LEU A 35 -28.70 11.41 -18.38
N LEU A 36 -28.55 12.09 -19.52
CA LEU A 36 -28.11 13.48 -19.64
C LEU A 36 -29.05 14.21 -20.62
N ASP A 37 -29.46 15.42 -20.27
CA ASP A 37 -30.27 16.26 -21.15
C ASP A 37 -29.49 16.65 -22.42
N ASP A 38 -30.18 16.66 -23.57
CA ASP A 38 -29.60 16.88 -24.91
C ASP A 38 -29.00 18.29 -25.13
N ASP A 39 -29.24 19.23 -24.21
CA ASP A 39 -28.97 20.67 -24.41
C ASP A 39 -27.52 21.13 -24.14
N LYS A 40 -26.62 20.26 -23.68
CA LYS A 40 -25.19 20.63 -23.53
C LYS A 40 -24.43 20.44 -24.84
N VAL A 41 -24.28 21.55 -25.56
CA VAL A 41 -23.50 21.76 -26.80
C VAL A 41 -22.21 20.92 -26.83
N PHE A 42 -21.92 20.35 -28.01
CA PHE A 42 -20.82 19.43 -28.32
C PHE A 42 -19.41 19.85 -27.87
N THR A 43 -19.19 21.10 -27.48
CA THR A 43 -17.88 21.68 -27.20
C THR A 43 -17.38 21.52 -25.76
N ASP A 44 -18.25 21.22 -24.79
CA ASP A 44 -17.86 21.14 -23.35
C ASP A 44 -17.63 19.71 -22.84
N LEU A 45 -17.81 18.69 -23.68
CA LEU A 45 -17.75 17.29 -23.24
C LEU A 45 -16.34 16.79 -22.91
N ASP A 46 -15.33 17.40 -23.53
CA ASP A 46 -13.93 16.99 -23.35
C ASP A 46 -13.37 17.39 -21.96
N ASN A 47 -14.04 18.31 -21.26
CA ASN A 47 -13.69 18.76 -19.91
C ASN A 47 -14.75 18.43 -18.84
N SER A 48 -15.92 17.92 -19.22
CA SER A 48 -16.95 17.57 -18.24
C SER A 48 -16.61 16.27 -17.50
N ILE A 49 -16.74 16.31 -16.18
CA ILE A 49 -16.49 15.18 -15.27
C ILE A 49 -17.79 14.37 -15.12
N PRO A 50 -17.77 13.03 -15.24
CA PRO A 50 -18.96 12.20 -15.07
C PRO A 50 -19.48 12.29 -13.63
N SER A 51 -20.79 12.39 -13.42
CA SER A 51 -21.31 12.35 -12.05
C SER A 51 -21.21 10.93 -11.48
N PRO A 52 -20.95 10.76 -10.16
CA PRO A 52 -20.96 9.44 -9.53
C PRO A 52 -22.27 8.67 -9.76
N ASN A 53 -23.40 9.38 -9.81
CA ASN A 53 -24.72 8.80 -10.07
C ASN A 53 -24.86 8.18 -11.47
N ILE A 54 -24.20 8.75 -12.49
CA ILE A 54 -24.17 8.16 -13.84
C ILE A 54 -23.35 6.86 -13.82
N ILE A 55 -22.20 6.87 -13.15
CA ILE A 55 -21.34 5.67 -13.01
C ILE A 55 -22.11 4.58 -12.26
N MET A 56 -22.79 4.94 -11.18
CA MET A 56 -23.69 4.08 -10.42
C MET A 56 -24.72 3.38 -11.30
N GLN A 57 -25.48 4.14 -12.08
CA GLN A 57 -26.56 3.59 -12.90
C GLN A 57 -26.03 2.65 -13.99
N LEU A 58 -24.89 2.99 -14.60
CA LEU A 58 -24.28 2.19 -15.66
C LEU A 58 -23.69 0.88 -15.15
N PHE A 59 -23.05 0.89 -13.98
CA PHE A 59 -22.31 -0.27 -13.46
C PHE A 59 -23.09 -1.11 -12.44
N SER A 60 -24.16 -0.58 -11.84
CA SER A 60 -25.00 -1.31 -10.88
C SER A 60 -25.47 -2.68 -11.39
N PRO A 61 -25.90 -2.88 -12.66
CA PRO A 61 -26.26 -4.21 -13.16
C PRO A 61 -25.10 -5.21 -13.14
N ILE A 62 -23.88 -4.77 -13.47
CA ILE A 62 -22.68 -5.61 -13.52
C ILE A 62 -22.24 -5.97 -12.09
N VAL A 63 -22.19 -4.97 -11.21
CA VAL A 63 -21.81 -5.16 -9.81
C VAL A 63 -22.84 -6.06 -9.10
N THR A 64 -24.14 -5.84 -9.33
CA THR A 64 -25.20 -6.71 -8.80
C THR A 64 -25.07 -8.14 -9.32
N SER A 65 -24.80 -8.31 -10.62
CA SER A 65 -24.57 -9.64 -11.19
C SER A 65 -23.41 -10.36 -10.51
N GLN A 66 -22.30 -9.67 -10.25
CA GLN A 66 -21.17 -10.23 -9.52
C GLN A 66 -21.56 -10.62 -8.08
N HIS A 67 -22.27 -9.76 -7.35
CA HIS A 67 -22.71 -10.06 -5.98
C HIS A 67 -23.64 -11.27 -5.92
N VAL A 68 -24.58 -11.39 -6.87
CA VAL A 68 -25.47 -12.56 -6.97
C VAL A 68 -24.66 -13.83 -7.26
N MET A 69 -23.69 -13.75 -8.17
CA MET A 69 -22.81 -14.89 -8.49
C MET A 69 -21.92 -15.31 -7.32
N ALA A 70 -21.45 -14.36 -6.51
CA ALA A 70 -20.68 -14.63 -5.29
C ALA A 70 -21.55 -15.25 -4.19
N SER A 71 -22.70 -14.64 -3.90
CA SER A 71 -23.56 -14.99 -2.77
C SER A 71 -24.43 -16.22 -3.01
N GLN A 72 -24.98 -16.42 -4.21
CA GLN A 72 -25.91 -17.52 -4.50
C GLN A 72 -25.22 -18.73 -5.14
N PHE A 73 -24.20 -18.49 -5.96
CA PHE A 73 -23.56 -19.54 -6.77
C PHE A 73 -22.13 -19.89 -6.32
N VAL A 74 -21.56 -19.15 -5.35
CA VAL A 74 -20.17 -19.30 -4.88
C VAL A 74 -19.18 -19.31 -6.04
N ASN A 75 -19.47 -18.51 -7.08
CA ASN A 75 -18.71 -18.49 -8.33
C ASN A 75 -18.66 -17.07 -8.89
N SER A 76 -17.87 -16.22 -8.23
CA SER A 76 -17.69 -14.83 -8.64
C SER A 76 -16.81 -14.71 -9.89
N TYR A 77 -17.11 -13.72 -10.73
CA TYR A 77 -16.27 -13.38 -11.86
C TYR A 77 -14.96 -12.76 -11.35
N THR A 78 -13.82 -13.28 -11.78
CA THR A 78 -12.51 -12.64 -11.53
C THR A 78 -12.11 -11.68 -12.65
N SER A 79 -12.58 -11.93 -13.88
CA SER A 79 -12.33 -11.07 -15.03
C SER A 79 -13.37 -11.27 -16.13
N MET A 80 -13.62 -10.21 -16.91
CA MET A 80 -14.44 -10.20 -18.11
C MET A 80 -13.63 -9.60 -19.27
N LYS A 81 -13.66 -10.24 -20.44
CA LYS A 81 -13.03 -9.75 -21.67
C LYS A 81 -14.10 -9.33 -22.65
N PHE A 82 -14.01 -8.11 -23.15
CA PHE A 82 -14.96 -7.55 -24.10
C PHE A 82 -14.44 -7.68 -25.54
N GLN A 83 -15.36 -7.66 -26.51
CA GLN A 83 -15.03 -7.82 -27.93
C GLN A 83 -14.18 -6.67 -28.50
N ASP A 84 -14.24 -5.50 -27.87
CA ASP A 84 -13.46 -4.30 -28.19
C ASP A 84 -12.00 -4.37 -27.66
N GLY A 85 -11.63 -5.46 -26.99
CA GLY A 85 -10.33 -5.64 -26.37
C GLY A 85 -10.17 -4.96 -25.01
N ALA A 86 -11.24 -4.36 -24.46
CA ALA A 86 -11.26 -3.92 -23.07
C ALA A 86 -11.39 -5.13 -22.14
N ASN A 87 -10.70 -5.10 -21.01
CA ASN A 87 -10.83 -6.08 -19.95
C ASN A 87 -11.36 -5.39 -18.70
N MET A 88 -12.15 -6.13 -17.92
CA MET A 88 -12.61 -5.73 -16.58
C MET A 88 -12.19 -6.80 -15.59
N ILE A 89 -11.70 -6.39 -14.42
CA ILE A 89 -11.28 -7.28 -13.35
C ILE A 89 -11.95 -6.85 -12.08
N PHE A 90 -12.33 -7.84 -11.28
CA PHE A 90 -12.99 -7.65 -10.02
C PHE A 90 -12.18 -8.24 -8.89
N ASP A 91 -12.22 -7.59 -7.73
CA ASP A 91 -11.70 -8.07 -6.46
C ASP A 91 -12.66 -7.63 -5.34
N GLU A 92 -12.64 -8.32 -4.20
CA GLU A 92 -13.53 -8.04 -3.08
C GLU A 92 -12.74 -7.91 -1.78
N TYR A 93 -13.06 -6.90 -0.99
CA TYR A 93 -12.49 -6.73 0.34
C TYR A 93 -13.54 -6.24 1.33
N ILE A 94 -13.85 -7.06 2.34
CA ILE A 94 -14.82 -6.78 3.42
C ILE A 94 -16.17 -6.25 2.88
N GLY A 95 -16.71 -6.91 1.86
CA GLY A 95 -18.01 -6.58 1.26
C GLY A 95 -17.99 -5.36 0.32
N TYR A 96 -16.82 -4.78 0.05
CA TYR A 96 -16.64 -3.75 -0.98
C TYR A 96 -16.10 -4.38 -2.27
N THR A 97 -16.69 -4.00 -3.39
CA THR A 97 -16.28 -4.49 -4.72
C THR A 97 -15.35 -3.51 -5.39
N PHE A 98 -14.15 -3.98 -5.73
CA PHE A 98 -13.13 -3.25 -6.47
C PHE A 98 -13.19 -3.67 -7.93
N MET A 99 -13.15 -2.70 -8.84
CA MET A 99 -13.20 -2.96 -10.28
C MET A 99 -12.13 -2.15 -11.01
N TYR A 100 -11.40 -2.82 -11.91
CA TYR A 100 -10.43 -2.18 -12.80
C TYR A 100 -10.74 -2.45 -14.27
N ILE A 101 -10.88 -1.37 -15.04
CA ILE A 101 -11.18 -1.40 -16.49
C ILE A 101 -9.96 -0.88 -17.25
N ALA A 102 -9.39 -1.69 -18.14
CA ALA A 102 -8.31 -1.29 -19.03
C ALA A 102 -8.14 -2.23 -20.23
N ALA A 103 -7.53 -1.72 -21.31
CA ALA A 103 -7.06 -2.54 -22.45
C ALA A 103 -5.61 -2.98 -22.21
N LYS A 104 -5.41 -3.88 -21.25
CA LYS A 104 -4.11 -4.45 -20.84
C LYS A 104 -4.26 -5.93 -20.53
N ASP A 105 -3.15 -6.65 -20.37
CA ASP A 105 -3.17 -8.05 -19.94
C ASP A 105 -3.84 -8.22 -18.57
N VAL A 106 -4.67 -9.26 -18.47
CA VAL A 106 -5.52 -9.51 -17.30
C VAL A 106 -4.69 -9.71 -16.02
N GLU A 107 -3.52 -10.34 -16.11
CA GLU A 107 -2.70 -10.62 -14.93
C GLU A 107 -2.05 -9.33 -14.36
N LEU A 108 -1.57 -8.45 -15.22
CA LEU A 108 -1.06 -7.13 -14.82
C LEU A 108 -2.16 -6.27 -14.21
N MET A 109 -3.36 -6.34 -14.78
CA MET A 109 -4.53 -5.64 -14.25
C MET A 109 -4.95 -6.18 -12.88
N ARG A 110 -4.90 -7.51 -12.66
CA ARG A 110 -5.18 -8.14 -11.37
C ARG A 110 -4.16 -7.72 -10.31
N HIS A 111 -2.88 -7.68 -10.70
CA HIS A 111 -1.81 -7.16 -9.84
C HIS A 111 -2.08 -5.71 -9.42
N THR A 112 -2.41 -4.86 -10.39
CA THR A 112 -2.73 -3.44 -10.16
C THR A 112 -3.91 -3.28 -9.20
N LEU A 113 -4.98 -4.07 -9.38
CA LEU A 113 -6.15 -4.02 -8.52
C LEU A 113 -5.84 -4.51 -7.10
N GLY A 114 -5.07 -5.60 -6.96
CA GLY A 114 -4.64 -6.09 -5.65
C GLY A 114 -3.75 -5.11 -4.89
N VAL A 115 -2.87 -4.36 -5.59
CA VAL A 115 -2.11 -3.27 -4.97
C VAL A 115 -3.04 -2.13 -4.53
N CYS A 116 -4.08 -1.82 -5.30
CA CYS A 116 -5.09 -0.84 -4.91
C CYS A 116 -5.84 -1.27 -3.64
N VAL A 117 -6.28 -2.53 -3.56
CA VAL A 117 -6.91 -3.09 -2.34
C VAL A 117 -5.96 -2.95 -1.15
N SER A 118 -4.69 -3.31 -1.33
CA SER A 118 -3.66 -3.18 -0.29
C SER A 118 -3.48 -1.74 0.17
N ILE A 119 -3.32 -0.77 -0.74
CA ILE A 119 -3.17 0.65 -0.38
C ILE A 119 -4.41 1.15 0.39
N VAL A 120 -5.62 0.83 -0.08
CA VAL A 120 -6.86 1.22 0.61
C VAL A 120 -6.95 0.60 1.99
N GLN A 121 -6.55 -0.67 2.14
CA GLN A 121 -6.50 -1.36 3.43
C GLN A 121 -5.55 -0.65 4.42
N HIS A 122 -4.38 -0.19 3.99
CA HIS A 122 -3.45 0.50 4.90
C HIS A 122 -3.94 1.92 5.26
N VAL A 123 -4.62 2.63 4.34
CA VAL A 123 -5.08 4.03 4.56
C VAL A 123 -6.42 4.12 5.30
N CYS A 124 -7.38 3.27 4.96
CA CYS A 124 -8.74 3.30 5.50
C CYS A 124 -9.03 2.14 6.46
N GLY A 125 -8.28 1.04 6.37
CA GLY A 125 -8.63 -0.19 7.09
C GLY A 125 -9.95 -0.77 6.62
N PRO A 126 -10.74 -1.36 7.52
CA PRO A 126 -12.02 -1.97 7.17
C PRO A 126 -13.14 -0.96 6.88
N ASP A 127 -12.99 0.33 7.22
CA ASP A 127 -13.99 1.37 6.97
C ASP A 127 -13.69 2.14 5.67
N ILE A 128 -13.94 1.49 4.53
CA ILE A 128 -13.69 2.07 3.19
C ILE A 128 -14.68 3.19 2.86
N ALA A 129 -15.87 3.18 3.46
CA ALA A 129 -16.88 4.24 3.29
C ALA A 129 -16.35 5.65 3.62
N ILE A 130 -15.28 5.75 4.41
CA ILE A 130 -14.58 7.01 4.69
C ILE A 130 -14.07 7.68 3.40
N LEU A 131 -13.77 6.95 2.33
CA LEU A 131 -13.30 7.54 1.07
C LEU A 131 -14.31 8.50 0.44
N LYS A 132 -15.61 8.28 0.68
CA LYS A 132 -16.69 9.15 0.17
C LYS A 132 -16.76 10.48 0.93
N THR A 133 -16.43 10.49 2.23
CA THR A 133 -16.55 11.67 3.10
C THR A 133 -15.24 12.41 3.33
N ASN A 134 -14.12 11.69 3.28
CA ASN A 134 -12.79 12.23 3.56
C ASN A 134 -11.95 12.35 2.28
N TRP A 135 -12.04 13.52 1.67
CA TRP A 135 -11.28 13.88 0.47
C TRP A 135 -9.77 13.70 0.63
N GLN A 136 -9.22 13.93 1.84
CA GLN A 136 -7.78 13.80 2.08
C GLN A 136 -7.32 12.34 1.94
N LYS A 137 -8.05 11.39 2.52
CA LYS A 137 -7.74 9.96 2.36
C LYS A 137 -7.90 9.52 0.91
N MET A 138 -8.92 10.03 0.23
CA MET A 138 -9.16 9.75 -1.19
C MET A 138 -8.00 10.23 -2.09
N CYS A 139 -7.56 11.48 -1.92
CA CYS A 139 -6.40 12.03 -2.62
C CYS A 139 -5.11 11.30 -2.27
N LEU A 140 -4.94 10.86 -1.02
CA LEU A 140 -3.78 10.09 -0.60
C LEU A 140 -3.74 8.72 -1.30
N VAL A 141 -4.85 7.98 -1.33
CA VAL A 141 -4.96 6.71 -2.07
C VAL A 141 -4.62 6.92 -3.54
N SER A 142 -5.19 7.96 -4.17
CA SER A 142 -4.88 8.29 -5.55
C SER A 142 -3.40 8.59 -5.78
N SER A 143 -2.81 9.43 -4.91
CA SER A 143 -1.40 9.81 -5.01
C SER A 143 -0.47 8.61 -4.81
N LEU A 144 -0.80 7.69 -3.89
CA LEU A 144 -0.05 6.45 -3.66
C LEU A 144 -0.14 5.51 -4.85
N LEU A 145 -1.31 5.42 -5.50
CA LEU A 145 -1.45 4.67 -6.76
C LEU A 145 -0.59 5.26 -7.86
N ASP A 146 -0.52 6.59 -7.99
CA ASP A 146 0.36 7.25 -8.96
C ASP A 146 1.84 7.01 -8.63
N ALA A 147 2.19 7.07 -7.35
CA ALA A 147 3.53 6.75 -6.89
C ALA A 147 3.92 5.33 -7.29
N TRP A 148 3.02 4.37 -7.06
CA TRP A 148 3.25 2.98 -7.43
C TRP A 148 3.37 2.82 -8.95
N PHE A 149 2.48 3.41 -9.75
CA PHE A 149 2.57 3.33 -11.22
C PHE A 149 3.87 3.91 -11.76
N ASN A 150 4.33 5.04 -11.21
CA ASN A 150 5.56 5.69 -11.64
C ASN A 150 6.79 4.89 -11.18
N LEU A 151 6.88 4.58 -9.89
CA LEU A 151 8.02 3.86 -9.33
C LEU A 151 8.15 2.45 -9.87
N ARG A 152 7.04 1.74 -10.14
CA ARG A 152 7.09 0.42 -10.79
C ARG A 152 7.79 0.46 -12.15
N ASN A 153 7.69 1.57 -12.89
CA ASN A 153 8.31 1.71 -14.21
C ASN A 153 9.76 2.20 -14.15
N CYS A 154 10.19 2.76 -13.01
CA CYS A 154 11.52 3.36 -12.86
C CYS A 154 12.45 2.54 -11.96
N GLU A 155 11.91 1.90 -10.91
CA GLU A 155 12.66 1.25 -9.84
C GLU A 155 12.48 -0.27 -9.84
N GLN A 156 13.60 -1.00 -9.79
CA GLN A 156 13.61 -2.47 -9.74
C GLN A 156 13.05 -3.01 -8.42
N SER A 157 13.26 -2.29 -7.32
CA SER A 157 12.76 -2.62 -5.99
C SER A 157 11.24 -2.70 -5.96
N VAL A 158 10.56 -1.69 -6.51
CA VAL A 158 9.09 -1.64 -6.59
C VAL A 158 8.55 -2.62 -7.63
N LEU A 159 9.24 -2.79 -8.78
CA LEU A 159 8.88 -3.79 -9.79
C LEU A 159 8.88 -5.22 -9.23
N THR A 160 9.93 -5.57 -8.48
CA THR A 160 10.08 -6.90 -7.89
C THR A 160 9.44 -7.02 -6.51
N GLU A 161 8.90 -5.94 -5.96
CA GLU A 161 8.35 -5.86 -4.59
C GLU A 161 9.34 -6.41 -3.56
N ALA A 162 10.53 -5.83 -3.55
CA ALA A 162 11.60 -6.13 -2.62
C ALA A 162 12.29 -4.83 -2.20
N VAL A 163 12.79 -4.79 -0.96
CA VAL A 163 13.42 -3.61 -0.38
C VAL A 163 14.91 -3.62 -0.75
N GLU A 164 15.33 -2.67 -1.58
CA GLU A 164 16.74 -2.46 -1.90
C GLU A 164 17.44 -1.77 -0.73
N GLN A 165 18.49 -2.40 -0.21
CA GLN A 165 19.31 -1.84 0.86
C GLN A 165 20.54 -1.15 0.27
N LEU A 166 20.81 0.06 0.74
CA LEU A 166 22.00 0.81 0.35
C LEU A 166 23.24 0.24 1.05
N SER A 167 24.24 -0.15 0.27
CA SER A 167 25.53 -0.59 0.80
C SER A 167 26.38 0.61 1.21
N VAL A 168 26.60 0.77 2.52
CA VAL A 168 27.49 1.78 3.10
C VAL A 168 28.62 1.10 3.87
N ASN A 169 29.72 1.82 4.11
CA ASN A 169 30.81 1.33 4.96
C ASN A 169 30.32 1.09 6.39
N ALA A 170 30.91 0.10 7.06
CA ALA A 170 30.51 -0.33 8.40
C ALA A 170 30.56 0.82 9.43
N GLU A 171 31.52 1.74 9.30
CA GLU A 171 31.65 2.91 10.17
C GLU A 171 30.47 3.88 10.07
N VAL A 172 30.04 4.22 8.85
CA VAL A 172 28.87 5.09 8.63
C VAL A 172 27.61 4.38 9.06
N ALA A 173 27.44 3.09 8.72
CA ALA A 173 26.29 2.31 9.17
C ALA A 173 26.15 2.31 10.70
N SER A 174 27.25 2.08 11.42
CA SER A 174 27.28 2.11 12.89
C SER A 174 27.00 3.50 13.47
N SER A 175 27.51 4.55 12.82
CA SER A 175 27.30 5.93 13.24
C SER A 175 25.84 6.35 13.05
N VAL A 176 25.24 6.03 11.89
CA VAL A 176 23.83 6.27 11.60
C VAL A 176 22.94 5.54 12.62
N LEU A 177 23.23 4.27 12.92
CA LEU A 177 22.48 3.51 13.94
C LEU A 177 22.56 4.15 15.33
N LYS A 178 23.73 4.65 15.74
CA LYS A 178 23.87 5.39 17.01
C LYS A 178 23.04 6.68 17.02
N VAL A 179 23.02 7.42 15.91
CA VAL A 179 22.19 8.64 15.77
C VAL A 179 20.70 8.31 15.90
N LEU A 180 20.24 7.22 15.27
CA LEU A 180 18.85 6.77 15.38
C LEU A 180 18.52 6.30 16.80
N HIS A 181 19.44 5.59 17.47
CA HIS A 181 19.27 5.18 18.87
C HIS A 181 19.10 6.40 19.78
N ASP A 182 20.00 7.38 19.69
CA ASP A 182 19.92 8.63 20.48
C ASP A 182 18.61 9.39 20.21
N ALA A 183 18.14 9.41 18.96
CA ALA A 183 16.88 10.03 18.58
C ALA A 183 15.68 9.30 19.19
N CYS A 184 15.68 7.97 19.17
CA CYS A 184 14.64 7.16 19.82
C CYS A 184 14.58 7.42 21.33
N ASP A 185 15.73 7.45 22.02
CA ASP A 185 15.77 7.68 23.46
C ASP A 185 15.24 9.07 23.81
N LYS A 186 15.58 10.09 23.01
CA LYS A 186 15.05 11.44 23.19
C LYS A 186 13.53 11.52 23.00
N LEU A 187 12.99 10.82 21.99
CA LEU A 187 11.54 10.77 21.76
C LEU A 187 10.80 10.11 22.93
N LYS A 188 11.28 8.95 23.39
CA LYS A 188 10.70 8.23 24.54
C LYS A 188 10.76 9.03 25.84
N ASN A 189 11.86 9.71 26.10
CA ASN A 189 12.03 10.47 27.33
C ASN A 189 11.19 11.76 27.35
N SER A 190 10.93 12.34 26.17
CA SER A 190 10.17 13.59 26.05
C SER A 190 8.66 13.36 26.01
N GLN A 191 8.21 12.23 25.46
CA GLN A 191 6.80 11.88 25.32
C GLN A 191 6.60 10.39 25.69
N PRO A 192 5.97 10.07 26.83
CA PRO A 192 5.75 8.68 27.24
C PRO A 192 4.82 7.89 26.31
N GLU A 193 4.00 8.58 25.53
CA GLU A 193 3.13 8.00 24.49
C GLU A 193 3.97 7.37 23.35
N PHE A 194 5.18 7.87 23.10
CA PHE A 194 6.11 7.34 22.10
C PHE A 194 6.94 6.16 22.64
N SER A 195 6.30 5.27 23.39
CA SER A 195 6.96 4.08 23.95
C SER A 195 7.38 3.08 22.86
N ASN A 196 6.53 2.92 21.86
CA ASN A 196 6.66 1.98 20.77
C ASN A 196 6.86 2.73 19.45
N LEU A 197 8.10 2.84 19.01
CA LEU A 197 8.47 3.54 17.78
C LEU A 197 9.50 2.78 16.93
N HIS A 198 9.45 3.04 15.62
CA HIS A 198 10.47 2.73 14.63
C HIS A 198 11.00 4.01 14.00
N LEU A 199 12.32 4.07 13.79
CA LEU A 199 12.99 5.11 13.03
C LEU A 199 13.61 4.50 11.79
N LEU A 200 13.14 4.94 10.63
CA LEU A 200 13.56 4.47 9.32
C LEU A 200 14.21 5.62 8.56
N LEU A 201 15.41 5.38 8.03
CA LEU A 201 16.12 6.34 7.19
C LEU A 201 16.10 5.86 5.74
N LEU A 202 15.49 6.67 4.86
CA LEU A 202 15.43 6.43 3.42
C LEU A 202 16.26 7.45 2.65
N VAL A 203 16.95 6.96 1.62
CA VAL A 203 17.72 7.75 0.67
C VAL A 203 17.13 7.52 -0.72
N GLY A 204 16.29 8.44 -1.17
CA GLY A 204 15.43 8.28 -2.34
C GLY A 204 14.43 7.15 -2.13
N SER A 205 14.52 6.14 -2.99
CA SER A 205 13.75 4.89 -2.93
C SER A 205 14.47 3.76 -2.17
N LYS A 206 15.70 4.00 -1.69
CA LYS A 206 16.57 2.97 -1.09
C LYS A 206 16.56 3.03 0.44
N PHE A 207 16.54 1.85 1.05
CA PHE A 207 16.58 1.68 2.49
C PHE A 207 18.02 1.78 3.00
N LEU A 208 18.29 2.65 3.98
CA LEU A 208 19.62 2.76 4.60
C LEU A 208 19.67 2.02 5.93
N SER A 209 18.82 2.40 6.88
CA SER A 209 18.85 1.85 8.24
C SER A 209 17.49 1.95 8.93
N LEU A 210 17.24 1.01 9.85
CA LEU A 210 16.05 0.94 10.69
C LEU A 210 16.49 0.71 12.14
N TYR A 211 15.90 1.48 13.05
CA TYR A 211 15.99 1.23 14.49
C TYR A 211 14.58 1.02 15.05
N SER A 212 14.37 -0.11 15.72
CA SER A 212 13.11 -0.48 16.36
C SER A 212 13.28 -0.49 17.87
N SER A 213 12.27 -0.04 18.60
CA SER A 213 12.25 -0.19 20.06
C SER A 213 11.84 -1.60 20.50
N LYS A 214 12.24 -2.00 21.72
CA LYS A 214 12.17 -3.40 22.19
C LYS A 214 10.78 -4.04 22.22
N ASN A 215 9.72 -3.25 22.30
CA ASN A 215 8.35 -3.74 22.52
C ASN A 215 7.45 -3.59 21.28
N VAL A 216 7.99 -3.12 20.15
CA VAL A 216 7.18 -2.88 18.94
C VAL A 216 7.11 -4.15 18.10
N HIS A 217 5.99 -4.31 17.41
CA HIS A 217 5.86 -5.32 16.37
C HIS A 217 6.83 -5.04 15.22
N ASP A 218 7.50 -6.07 14.70
CA ASP A 218 8.35 -5.95 13.52
C ASP A 218 7.60 -5.45 12.30
N LEU A 219 8.22 -4.54 11.54
CA LEU A 219 7.66 -4.05 10.27
C LEU A 219 7.81 -5.11 9.18
N TYR A 220 6.76 -5.33 8.41
CA TYR A 220 6.84 -6.16 7.21
C TYR A 220 7.50 -5.39 6.06
N ALA A 221 8.10 -6.11 5.12
CA ALA A 221 8.66 -5.49 3.93
C ALA A 221 7.61 -4.77 3.07
N SER A 222 6.35 -5.21 3.11
CA SER A 222 5.22 -4.50 2.49
C SER A 222 5.01 -3.11 3.10
N ASP A 223 5.18 -2.98 4.42
CA ASP A 223 5.06 -1.70 5.12
C ASP A 223 6.18 -0.75 4.70
N ILE A 224 7.42 -1.26 4.59
CA ILE A 224 8.57 -0.46 4.12
C ILE A 224 8.36 0.00 2.67
N LEU A 225 7.85 -0.86 1.79
CA LEU A 225 7.51 -0.46 0.42
C LEU A 225 6.42 0.62 0.40
N LEU A 226 5.40 0.51 1.25
CA LEU A 226 4.38 1.56 1.39
C LEU A 226 5.00 2.88 1.87
N MET A 227 5.96 2.83 2.81
CA MET A 227 6.69 4.02 3.26
C MET A 227 7.51 4.65 2.13
N ILE A 228 8.12 3.85 1.25
CA ILE A 228 8.81 4.34 0.04
C ILE A 228 7.82 5.06 -0.88
N LEU A 229 6.63 4.49 -1.12
CA LEU A 229 5.58 5.15 -1.92
C LEU A 229 5.16 6.47 -1.28
N LEU A 230 4.96 6.50 0.03
CA LEU A 230 4.55 7.69 0.77
C LEU A 230 5.61 8.79 0.70
N CYS A 231 6.88 8.47 0.91
CA CYS A 231 7.98 9.42 0.75
C CYS A 231 8.03 10.02 -0.65
N TRP A 232 7.79 9.23 -1.69
CA TRP A 232 7.72 9.75 -3.06
C TRP A 232 6.57 10.76 -3.23
N VAL A 233 5.38 10.46 -2.69
CA VAL A 233 4.22 11.37 -2.74
C VAL A 233 4.55 12.69 -2.04
N VAL A 234 5.13 12.63 -0.84
CA VAL A 234 5.49 13.82 -0.06
C VAL A 234 6.54 14.65 -0.80
N ASN A 235 7.60 14.04 -1.31
CA ASN A 235 8.65 14.73 -2.06
C ASN A 235 8.13 15.36 -3.36
N LYS A 236 7.23 14.67 -4.09
CA LYS A 236 6.61 15.22 -5.30
C LYS A 236 5.78 16.47 -4.99
N LYS A 237 4.96 16.42 -3.95
CA LYS A 237 4.15 17.58 -3.51
C LYS A 237 5.02 18.76 -3.10
N ARG A 238 6.10 18.52 -2.34
CA ARG A 238 7.04 19.59 -1.96
C ARG A 238 7.67 20.27 -3.19
N LYS A 239 8.07 19.50 -4.19
CA LYS A 239 8.62 20.04 -5.45
C LYS A 239 7.59 20.87 -6.23
N GLN A 240 6.31 20.45 -6.23
CA GLN A 240 5.23 21.23 -6.84
C GLN A 240 4.96 22.54 -6.09
N ASN A 241 5.04 22.55 -4.75
CA ASN A 241 4.87 23.78 -3.98
C ASN A 241 6.04 24.77 -4.17
N GLN A 242 7.24 24.29 -4.53
CA GLN A 242 8.42 25.12 -4.79
C GLN A 242 8.54 25.61 -6.24
N SER A 243 7.78 25.04 -7.17
CA SER A 243 7.73 25.44 -8.58
C SER A 243 6.34 26.01 -8.89
N GLU A 244 6.21 27.34 -8.96
CA GLU A 244 5.00 28.03 -9.45
C GLU A 244 4.79 27.78 -10.96
N SER A 245 4.62 26.53 -11.36
CA SER A 245 4.31 26.13 -12.72
C SER A 245 3.09 25.21 -12.70
N ASN A 246 2.04 25.65 -13.37
CA ASN A 246 0.84 24.90 -13.73
C ASN A 246 1.19 23.70 -14.64
N ASP A 247 1.92 22.72 -14.11
CA ASP A 247 2.15 21.46 -14.81
C ASP A 247 1.03 20.48 -14.44
N ASP A 248 0.03 20.42 -15.33
CA ASP A 248 -1.03 19.42 -15.46
C ASP A 248 -0.44 18.00 -15.61
N CYS A 249 0.16 17.45 -14.55
CA CYS A 249 0.77 16.13 -14.60
C CYS A 249 -0.16 14.99 -14.11
N CYS A 250 -1.47 15.23 -14.04
CA CYS A 250 -2.47 14.19 -13.86
C CYS A 250 -3.69 14.46 -14.76
N ASP A 251 -3.68 13.86 -15.95
CA ASP A 251 -4.85 13.72 -16.83
C ASP A 251 -5.97 12.82 -16.25
N ASP A 252 -5.80 12.35 -15.01
CA ASP A 252 -6.73 11.45 -14.33
C ASP A 252 -7.70 12.24 -13.45
N ILE A 253 -8.98 12.01 -13.70
CA ILE A 253 -10.13 12.59 -13.01
C ILE A 253 -10.44 11.75 -11.75
N LEU A 254 -10.63 12.43 -10.62
CA LEU A 254 -10.94 11.85 -9.31
C LEU A 254 -12.34 12.29 -8.85
N LEU A 255 -13.18 11.35 -8.41
CA LEU A 255 -14.50 11.64 -7.85
C LEU A 255 -14.69 10.96 -6.48
N PRO A 256 -15.33 11.65 -5.51
CA PRO A 256 -16.32 12.72 -5.70
C PRO A 256 -15.78 14.14 -5.49
N GLU A 257 -15.66 14.96 -6.55
CA GLU A 257 -15.55 16.41 -6.37
C GLU A 257 -16.87 16.94 -5.79
N SER A 258 -16.86 17.47 -4.57
CA SER A 258 -17.95 18.32 -4.12
C SER A 258 -17.91 19.60 -4.95
N SER A 259 -19.02 19.92 -5.60
CA SER A 259 -19.19 21.07 -6.49
C SER A 259 -19.15 22.44 -5.78
N VAL A 260 -18.45 22.59 -4.66
CA VAL A 260 -18.50 23.78 -3.80
C VAL A 260 -17.25 24.67 -3.91
N LEU A 261 -16.16 24.22 -4.55
CA LEU A 261 -14.90 24.97 -4.55
C LEU A 261 -14.58 25.73 -5.86
N LYS A 262 -15.55 25.98 -6.75
CA LYS A 262 -15.27 26.73 -8.00
C LYS A 262 -16.09 27.98 -8.30
N ASN A 263 -17.06 28.36 -7.49
CA ASN A 263 -17.81 29.61 -7.73
C ASN A 263 -17.85 30.46 -6.45
N ASP A 264 -17.01 31.51 -6.41
CA ASP A 264 -17.38 32.88 -6.03
C ASP A 264 -16.15 33.75 -5.74
N GLU A 265 -15.44 34.18 -6.80
CA GLU A 265 -14.68 35.44 -6.74
C GLU A 265 -15.61 36.62 -7.05
N THR A 266 -16.57 36.90 -6.16
CA THR A 266 -17.29 38.17 -6.20
C THR A 266 -16.55 39.21 -5.36
N LYS A 267 -15.87 40.13 -6.06
CA LYS A 267 -15.30 41.37 -5.52
C LYS A 267 -16.33 42.12 -4.65
N LEU A 268 -16.10 42.17 -3.34
CA LEU A 268 -16.86 43.03 -2.43
C LEU A 268 -16.26 44.45 -2.44
N ASN A 269 -16.96 45.38 -3.07
CA ASN A 269 -16.70 46.81 -3.01
C ASN A 269 -17.01 47.34 -1.61
N PHE A 270 -16.00 47.88 -0.92
CA PHE A 270 -16.18 48.62 0.33
C PHE A 270 -16.79 50.00 0.02
N GLY A 271 -18.05 50.21 0.42
CA GLY A 271 -18.70 51.51 0.30
C GLY A 271 -20.04 51.62 1.03
N ALA A 272 -20.01 52.38 2.14
CA ALA A 272 -21.09 53.18 2.74
C ALA A 272 -21.98 52.60 3.87
N LYS A 273 -21.82 53.29 5.01
CA LYS A 273 -22.78 53.72 6.06
C LYS A 273 -23.41 52.70 7.03
N LEU A 274 -23.19 53.03 8.31
CA LEU A 274 -23.71 52.41 9.53
C LEU A 274 -25.23 52.17 9.50
N ALA A 275 -25.61 50.92 9.75
CA ALA A 275 -26.85 50.56 10.43
C ALA A 275 -26.55 49.44 11.44
N THR A 276 -27.30 49.42 12.55
CA THR A 276 -27.15 48.49 13.68
C THR A 276 -27.32 47.03 13.25
N PRO A 277 -26.48 46.09 13.73
CA PRO A 277 -26.48 44.70 13.27
C PRO A 277 -27.74 43.97 13.74
N THR A 278 -28.35 43.25 12.82
CA THR A 278 -29.51 42.37 13.03
C THR A 278 -29.06 41.03 13.63
N SER A 279 -30.00 40.27 14.21
CA SER A 279 -29.72 38.92 14.76
C SER A 279 -29.04 37.99 13.74
N GLU A 280 -29.35 38.11 12.46
CA GLU A 280 -28.72 37.35 11.38
C GLU A 280 -27.26 37.78 11.15
N ASP A 281 -26.95 39.09 11.22
CA ASP A 281 -25.58 39.62 11.11
C ASP A 281 -24.67 39.15 12.25
N ILE A 282 -25.23 38.98 13.46
CA ILE A 282 -24.51 38.41 14.61
C ILE A 282 -24.28 36.90 14.39
N THR A 283 -25.23 36.21 13.78
CA THR A 283 -25.10 34.77 13.52
C THR A 283 -24.01 34.51 12.48
N ASP A 284 -23.89 35.35 11.45
CA ASP A 284 -22.81 35.27 10.46
C ASP A 284 -21.45 35.73 11.02
N LEU A 285 -21.41 36.70 11.94
CA LEU A 285 -20.18 37.08 12.64
C LEU A 285 -19.61 35.94 13.50
N PHE A 286 -20.48 35.11 14.09
CA PHE A 286 -20.07 33.94 14.88
C PHE A 286 -19.94 32.64 14.06
N ARG A 287 -20.45 32.60 12.83
CA ARG A 287 -20.21 31.49 11.89
C ARG A 287 -18.77 31.53 11.37
N GLY A 288 -18.23 32.72 11.13
CA GLY A 288 -16.83 32.93 10.74
C GLY A 288 -15.78 32.78 11.86
N SER A 289 -16.18 32.53 13.12
CA SER A 289 -15.26 32.41 14.27
C SER A 289 -15.14 30.99 14.84
N ARG A 290 -15.88 30.02 14.26
CA ARG A 290 -15.71 28.58 14.54
C ARG A 290 -15.09 27.79 13.38
N GLU A 291 -14.97 28.41 12.21
CA GLU A 291 -14.34 27.83 11.01
C GLU A 291 -13.30 28.80 10.40
N SER A 292 -12.61 29.58 11.24
CA SER A 292 -11.51 30.43 10.76
C SER A 292 -10.19 29.65 10.63
N SER A 293 -9.75 29.56 9.38
CA SER A 293 -8.36 29.38 8.94
C SER A 293 -7.62 28.15 9.45
N VAL A 294 -8.00 26.98 8.92
CA VAL A 294 -7.01 25.95 8.64
C VAL A 294 -7.07 25.75 7.13
N ASN A 295 -6.01 26.13 6.41
CA ASN A 295 -5.85 25.77 5.00
C ASN A 295 -6.11 24.27 4.85
N GLU A 296 -7.24 23.90 4.24
CA GLU A 296 -7.69 22.53 4.01
C GLU A 296 -6.92 21.86 2.85
N GLY A 297 -5.61 22.09 2.77
CA GLY A 297 -4.70 21.21 2.08
C GLY A 297 -4.45 19.98 2.95
N LEU A 298 -4.49 18.78 2.36
CA LEU A 298 -4.07 17.50 2.96
C LEU A 298 -3.01 17.68 4.07
N SER A 299 -3.42 17.46 5.33
CA SER A 299 -2.57 17.45 6.54
C SER A 299 -1.47 18.53 6.54
N SER A 300 -1.71 19.65 7.24
CA SER A 300 -0.74 20.71 7.54
C SER A 300 0.71 20.25 7.36
N LEU A 301 1.29 20.53 6.18
CA LEU A 301 2.68 20.92 6.15
C LEU A 301 2.70 22.15 7.04
N THR A 302 3.00 21.96 8.33
CA THR A 302 3.50 23.07 9.13
C THR A 302 4.73 23.58 8.39
N ASP A 303 5.07 24.85 8.54
CA ASP A 303 6.22 25.53 7.91
C ASP A 303 7.61 24.85 8.18
N ASP A 304 7.65 23.63 8.71
CA ASP A 304 8.75 22.96 9.39
C ASP A 304 9.13 21.56 8.83
N ASP A 305 8.94 21.30 7.53
CA ASP A 305 9.41 20.07 6.83
C ASP A 305 8.82 18.72 7.33
N LEU A 306 7.75 18.72 8.13
CA LEU A 306 7.14 17.51 8.71
C LEU A 306 5.80 17.16 8.07
N TYR A 307 5.65 15.93 7.59
CA TYR A 307 4.38 15.37 7.09
C TYR A 307 3.91 14.26 8.04
N SER A 308 2.64 14.28 8.46
CA SER A 308 2.11 13.32 9.45
C SER A 308 0.80 12.69 8.97
N GLN A 309 0.70 11.36 9.02
CA GLN A 309 -0.47 10.62 8.56
C GLN A 309 -0.62 9.29 9.32
N SER A 310 -1.85 8.87 9.60
CA SER A 310 -2.15 7.58 10.22
C SER A 310 -2.35 6.46 9.19
N PHE A 311 -1.78 5.29 9.47
CA PHE A 311 -1.85 4.07 8.66
C PHE A 311 -2.07 2.84 9.55
N LEU A 312 -2.75 1.82 9.02
CA LEU A 312 -2.69 0.47 9.54
C LEU A 312 -1.55 -0.26 8.84
N LEU A 313 -0.50 -0.61 9.58
CA LEU A 313 0.64 -1.38 9.07
C LEU A 313 0.50 -2.83 9.51
N GLY A 314 0.98 -3.76 8.71
CA GLY A 314 0.83 -5.19 9.01
C GLY A 314 0.34 -6.01 7.83
N CYS A 315 0.10 -7.30 8.09
CA CYS A 315 -0.36 -8.22 7.08
C CYS A 315 -1.35 -9.23 7.66
N GLN A 316 -2.39 -9.54 6.88
CA GLN A 316 -3.44 -10.53 7.16
C GLN A 316 -4.26 -10.24 8.42
N HIS A 317 -3.76 -10.62 9.60
CA HIS A 317 -4.50 -10.54 10.89
C HIS A 317 -3.71 -9.78 11.96
N ASN A 318 -2.48 -9.33 11.63
CA ASN A 318 -1.62 -8.60 12.54
C ASN A 318 -1.47 -7.14 12.08
N TYR A 319 -2.57 -6.39 12.11
CA TYR A 319 -2.54 -4.95 11.84
C TYR A 319 -2.30 -4.18 13.13
N THR A 320 -1.36 -3.24 13.07
CA THR A 320 -1.11 -2.23 14.10
C THR A 320 -1.48 -0.86 13.55
N ALA A 321 -2.12 -0.02 14.38
CA ALA A 321 -2.38 1.36 14.00
C ALA A 321 -1.18 2.22 14.34
N ASN A 322 -0.64 2.91 13.34
CA ASN A 322 0.59 3.68 13.47
C ASN A 322 0.39 5.11 12.96
N ALA A 323 0.95 6.06 13.70
CA ALA A 323 1.20 7.41 13.23
C ALA A 323 2.55 7.44 12.51
N VAL A 324 2.55 7.83 11.24
CA VAL A 324 3.75 7.95 10.42
C VAL A 324 4.08 9.42 10.24
N HIS A 325 5.28 9.80 10.65
CA HIS A 325 5.81 11.15 10.52
C HIS A 325 7.04 11.12 9.60
N ILE A 326 7.04 11.94 8.54
CA ILE A 326 8.12 12.05 7.57
C ILE A 326 8.75 13.44 7.70
N PHE A 327 10.01 13.46 8.12
CA PHE A 327 10.82 14.66 8.22
C PHE A 327 11.90 14.65 7.13
N GLU A 328 11.98 15.70 6.34
CA GLU A 328 13.06 15.84 5.35
C GLU A 328 14.37 16.16 6.06
N LEU A 329 15.44 15.45 5.78
CA LEU A 329 16.76 15.83 6.28
C LEU A 329 17.49 16.70 5.24
N SER A 330 17.39 16.31 3.97
CA SER A 330 17.94 17.03 2.81
C SER A 330 17.29 16.47 1.55
N ASP A 331 17.57 17.06 0.38
CA ASP A 331 17.02 16.60 -0.91
C ASP A 331 17.05 15.07 -1.06
N SER A 332 15.87 14.46 -1.07
CA SER A 332 15.67 13.01 -1.21
C SER A 332 16.15 12.15 -0.02
N ILE A 333 16.62 12.71 1.10
CA ILE A 333 16.88 11.98 2.35
C ILE A 333 15.75 12.24 3.33
N ASN A 334 15.02 11.19 3.71
CA ASN A 334 13.86 11.29 4.59
C ASN A 334 14.05 10.43 5.84
N LEU A 335 13.80 11.04 7.00
CA LEU A 335 13.64 10.34 8.27
C LEU A 335 12.16 10.06 8.48
N ILE A 336 11.82 8.79 8.63
CA ILE A 336 10.46 8.33 8.89
C ILE A 336 10.40 7.83 10.33
N THR A 337 9.54 8.43 11.12
CA THR A 337 9.22 8.00 12.48
C THR A 337 7.85 7.36 12.47
N ILE A 338 7.77 6.08 12.82
CA ILE A 338 6.53 5.32 12.92
C ILE A 338 6.27 5.07 14.40
N VAL A 339 5.16 5.58 14.92
CA VAL A 339 4.75 5.43 16.32
C VAL A 339 3.50 4.57 16.38
N GLU A 340 3.52 3.50 17.17
CA GLU A 340 2.33 2.67 17.41
C GLU A 340 1.32 3.47 18.25
N ALA A 341 0.20 3.84 17.63
CA ALA A 341 -0.86 4.62 18.27
C ALA A 341 -1.75 3.75 19.18
N THR A 342 -1.93 2.48 18.81
CA THR A 342 -2.77 1.55 19.56
C THR A 342 -2.11 0.18 19.65
N ASN A 343 -2.25 -0.46 20.80
CA ASN A 343 -1.82 -1.84 21.01
C ASN A 343 -2.39 -2.79 19.94
N LEU A 344 -1.54 -3.69 19.46
CA LEU A 344 -1.87 -4.78 18.53
C LEU A 344 -3.21 -5.46 18.85
N SER A 345 -3.53 -5.74 20.12
CA SER A 345 -4.77 -6.43 20.51
C SER A 345 -6.05 -5.70 20.09
N ILE A 346 -6.05 -4.36 20.13
CA ILE A 346 -7.20 -3.53 19.76
C ILE A 346 -7.31 -3.45 18.24
N SER A 347 -6.22 -3.09 17.57
CA SER A 347 -6.19 -2.87 16.11
C SER A 347 -6.42 -4.17 15.32
N SER A 348 -5.71 -5.25 15.64
CA SER A 348 -5.95 -6.56 15.02
C SER A 348 -7.33 -7.10 15.36
N GLY A 349 -7.77 -7.01 16.62
CA GLY A 349 -9.08 -7.48 17.04
C GLY A 349 -10.22 -6.76 16.31
N LEU A 350 -10.09 -5.46 16.05
CA LEU A 350 -11.05 -4.70 15.26
C LEU A 350 -11.06 -5.18 13.80
N CYS A 351 -9.89 -5.29 13.16
CA CYS A 351 -9.80 -5.78 11.78
C CYS A 351 -10.39 -7.19 11.62
N ASP A 352 -10.04 -8.09 12.53
CA ASP A 352 -10.57 -9.47 12.59
C ASP A 352 -12.09 -9.46 12.79
N SER A 353 -12.62 -8.57 13.66
CA SER A 353 -14.06 -8.46 13.90
C SER A 353 -14.82 -8.05 12.63
N PHE A 354 -14.29 -7.11 11.84
CA PHE A 354 -14.89 -6.74 10.55
C PHE A 354 -14.81 -7.89 9.53
N HIS A 355 -13.67 -8.59 9.48
CA HIS A 355 -13.49 -9.73 8.57
C HIS A 355 -14.48 -10.86 8.86
N TYR A 356 -14.57 -11.30 10.12
CA TYR A 356 -15.50 -12.38 10.50
C TYR A 356 -16.96 -11.95 10.42
N LEU A 357 -17.30 -10.68 10.67
CA LEU A 357 -18.65 -10.18 10.46
C LEU A 357 -19.05 -10.23 8.98
N ASN A 358 -18.15 -9.85 8.07
CA ASN A 358 -18.40 -9.99 6.63
C ASN A 358 -18.53 -11.45 6.20
N LEU A 359 -17.66 -12.33 6.73
CA LEU A 359 -17.72 -13.77 6.46
C LEU A 359 -19.06 -14.37 6.91
N ILE A 360 -19.55 -14.01 8.11
CA ILE A 360 -20.83 -14.47 8.63
C ILE A 360 -21.99 -13.98 7.75
N ASN A 361 -21.98 -12.72 7.32
CA ASN A 361 -23.00 -12.19 6.41
C ASN A 361 -23.02 -12.98 5.09
N ASN A 362 -21.85 -13.27 4.51
CA ASN A 362 -21.74 -14.05 3.27
C ASN A 362 -22.28 -15.49 3.45
N LEU A 363 -21.93 -16.15 4.56
CA LEU A 363 -22.44 -17.48 4.89
C LEU A 363 -23.95 -17.50 5.13
N GLN A 364 -24.51 -16.44 5.72
CA GLN A 364 -25.96 -16.27 5.88
C GLN A 364 -26.68 -16.22 4.54
N PHE A 365 -26.14 -15.46 3.57
CA PHE A 365 -26.71 -15.42 2.21
C PHE A 365 -26.65 -16.78 1.50
N GLN A 366 -25.59 -17.55 1.74
CA GLN A 366 -25.40 -18.91 1.19
C GLN A 366 -26.24 -19.97 1.92
N ARG A 367 -26.85 -19.63 3.07
CA ARG A 367 -27.58 -20.54 3.98
C ARG A 367 -26.73 -21.70 4.51
N ASP A 368 -25.41 -21.52 4.58
CA ASP A 368 -24.50 -22.51 5.15
C ASP A 368 -24.33 -22.29 6.66
N ILE A 369 -25.19 -22.93 7.44
CA ILE A 369 -25.24 -22.79 8.90
C ILE A 369 -24.09 -23.56 9.58
N ASP A 370 -23.53 -24.58 8.94
CA ASP A 370 -22.55 -25.46 9.56
C ASP A 370 -21.15 -24.81 9.57
N GLU A 371 -20.77 -24.09 8.51
CA GLU A 371 -19.54 -23.26 8.48
C GLU A 371 -19.65 -21.95 9.27
N MET A 372 -20.87 -21.54 9.63
CA MET A 372 -21.13 -20.31 10.38
C MET A 372 -20.62 -20.35 11.82
N LYS A 373 -20.66 -21.53 12.45
CA LYS A 373 -20.24 -21.72 13.85
C LYS A 373 -18.77 -21.35 14.11
N PRO A 374 -17.77 -21.88 13.36
CA PRO A 374 -16.38 -21.48 13.56
C PRO A 374 -16.14 -19.99 13.26
N ALA A 375 -16.83 -19.42 12.27
CA ALA A 375 -16.73 -17.98 11.98
C ALA A 375 -17.25 -17.12 13.15
N PHE A 376 -18.35 -17.54 13.78
CA PHE A 376 -18.90 -16.88 14.97
C PHE A 376 -17.99 -17.01 16.20
N ASP A 377 -17.44 -18.19 16.45
CA ASP A 377 -16.50 -18.41 17.55
C ASP A 377 -15.26 -17.49 17.40
N ASN A 378 -14.75 -17.35 16.18
CA ASN A 378 -13.65 -16.44 15.88
C ASN A 378 -14.03 -14.96 16.05
N LEU A 379 -15.26 -14.56 15.66
CA LEU A 379 -15.78 -13.22 15.91
C LEU A 379 -15.85 -12.92 17.42
N ASP A 380 -16.31 -13.88 18.23
CA ASP A 380 -16.38 -13.72 19.68
C ASP A 380 -15.00 -13.56 20.32
N ILE A 381 -14.02 -14.33 19.85
CA ILE A 381 -12.61 -14.20 20.28
C ILE A 381 -12.07 -12.81 19.88
N ALA A 382 -12.31 -12.36 18.64
CA ALA A 382 -11.84 -11.07 18.16
C ALA A 382 -12.42 -9.91 18.98
N ILE A 383 -13.73 -9.92 19.27
CA ILE A 383 -14.37 -8.88 20.06
C ILE A 383 -13.89 -8.91 21.52
N LYS A 384 -13.74 -10.09 22.13
CA LYS A 384 -13.13 -10.23 23.46
C LYS A 384 -11.71 -9.64 23.50
N LYS A 385 -10.90 -9.91 22.48
CA LYS A 385 -9.54 -9.36 22.33
C LYS A 385 -9.55 -7.83 22.32
N VAL A 386 -10.47 -7.20 21.60
CA VAL A 386 -10.63 -5.73 21.59
C VAL A 386 -11.01 -5.20 22.98
N LEU A 387 -12.01 -5.80 23.61
CA LEU A 387 -12.54 -5.37 24.90
C LEU A 387 -11.51 -5.51 26.03
N GLU A 388 -10.74 -6.61 26.04
CA GLU A 388 -9.63 -6.81 26.97
C GLU A 388 -8.45 -5.89 26.68
N GLY A 389 -8.13 -5.65 25.41
CA GLY A 389 -7.10 -4.70 24.99
C GLY A 389 -7.37 -3.29 25.48
N ILE A 390 -8.62 -2.82 25.37
CA ILE A 390 -9.03 -1.51 25.88
C ILE A 390 -8.95 -1.47 27.41
N LYS A 391 -9.41 -2.53 28.11
CA LYS A 391 -9.32 -2.61 29.58
C LYS A 391 -7.89 -2.56 30.11
N LYS A 392 -6.94 -3.18 29.41
CA LYS A 392 -5.52 -3.19 29.78
C LYS A 392 -4.85 -1.82 29.59
N ASN A 393 -5.33 -1.02 28.64
CA ASN A 393 -4.76 0.28 28.28
C ASN A 393 -5.57 1.48 28.79
N ARG A 394 -6.42 1.30 29.82
CA ARG A 394 -7.33 2.34 30.34
C ARG A 394 -6.67 3.67 30.71
N SER A 395 -5.39 3.69 31.04
CA SER A 395 -4.65 4.93 31.35
C SER A 395 -4.47 5.84 30.14
N ASN A 396 -4.44 5.28 28.93
CA ASN A 396 -4.11 5.99 27.68
C ASN A 396 -5.34 6.17 26.79
N VAL A 397 -6.51 5.71 27.25
CA VAL A 397 -7.74 5.66 26.47
C VAL A 397 -8.68 6.77 26.95
N GLY A 398 -9.12 7.63 26.03
CA GLY A 398 -10.03 8.74 26.35
C GLY A 398 -11.42 8.27 26.80
N ASN A 399 -12.15 9.13 27.53
CA ASN A 399 -13.51 8.85 28.02
C ASN A 399 -14.47 8.44 26.89
N ASP A 400 -14.31 9.01 25.69
CA ASP A 400 -15.16 8.70 24.54
C ASP A 400 -15.01 7.25 24.06
N VAL A 401 -13.78 6.73 24.09
CA VAL A 401 -13.49 5.33 23.75
C VAL A 401 -14.12 4.41 24.79
N ASP A 402 -14.06 4.75 26.08
CA ASP A 402 -14.67 3.98 27.16
C ASP A 402 -16.21 3.96 27.06
N MET A 403 -16.83 5.09 26.70
CA MET A 403 -18.28 5.14 26.43
C MET A 403 -18.65 4.30 25.20
N CYS A 404 -17.88 4.40 24.12
CA CYS A 404 -18.09 3.62 22.90
C CYS A 404 -17.92 2.11 23.17
N GLN A 405 -16.91 1.73 23.96
CA GLN A 405 -16.65 0.35 24.39
C GLN A 405 -17.83 -0.25 25.16
N LYS A 406 -18.44 0.51 26.09
CA LYS A 406 -19.65 0.08 26.82
C LYS A 406 -20.85 -0.10 25.89
N ARG A 407 -21.06 0.82 24.96
CA ARG A 407 -22.13 0.72 23.95
C ARG A 407 -21.92 -0.49 23.04
N LEU A 408 -20.68 -0.75 22.64
CA LEU A 408 -20.30 -1.92 21.83
C LEU A 408 -20.57 -3.22 22.59
N GLN A 409 -20.19 -3.30 23.86
CA GLN A 409 -20.43 -4.47 24.71
C GLN A 409 -21.92 -4.82 24.78
N ILE A 410 -22.79 -3.83 25.05
CA ILE A 410 -24.24 -4.04 25.16
C ILE A 410 -24.81 -4.57 23.83
N LYS A 411 -24.42 -3.96 22.70
CA LYS A 411 -24.86 -4.40 21.37
C LYS A 411 -24.34 -5.80 21.04
N TRP A 412 -23.08 -6.08 21.36
CA TRP A 412 -22.49 -7.40 21.14
C TRP A 412 -23.15 -8.48 21.97
N ASP A 413 -23.44 -8.25 23.25
CA ASP A 413 -24.12 -9.24 24.09
C ASP A 413 -25.52 -9.57 23.58
N PHE A 414 -26.22 -8.60 22.99
CA PHE A 414 -27.50 -8.83 22.30
C PHE A 414 -27.30 -9.69 21.04
N VAL A 415 -26.40 -9.28 20.15
CA VAL A 415 -26.10 -9.97 18.89
C VAL A 415 -25.61 -11.40 19.15
N ARG A 416 -24.69 -11.61 20.11
CA ARG A 416 -24.16 -12.91 20.54
C ARG A 416 -25.26 -13.86 21.02
N LYS A 417 -26.24 -13.37 21.80
CA LYS A 417 -27.38 -14.18 22.25
C LYS A 417 -28.22 -14.63 21.06
N LYS A 418 -28.53 -13.72 20.14
CA LYS A 418 -29.33 -14.04 18.94
C LYS A 418 -28.63 -15.02 18.00
N TYR A 419 -27.32 -14.90 17.81
CA TYR A 419 -26.56 -15.91 17.06
C TYR A 419 -26.52 -17.27 17.75
N SER A 420 -26.39 -17.30 19.09
CA SER A 420 -26.51 -18.55 19.86
C SER A 420 -27.89 -19.20 19.71
N ASP A 421 -28.95 -18.40 19.72
CA ASP A 421 -30.32 -18.85 19.50
C ASP A 421 -30.47 -19.40 18.06
N LEU A 422 -29.95 -18.70 17.05
CA LEU A 422 -29.97 -19.14 15.65
C LEU A 422 -29.25 -20.48 15.45
N LEU A 423 -28.08 -20.67 16.07
CA LEU A 423 -27.33 -21.93 16.01
C LEU A 423 -28.08 -23.10 16.68
N ARG A 424 -29.00 -22.80 17.60
CA ARG A 424 -29.79 -23.80 18.34
C ARG A 424 -31.14 -24.10 17.68
N SER A 425 -31.90 -23.07 17.31
CA SER A 425 -33.29 -23.23 16.83
C SER A 425 -33.41 -23.20 15.31
N ARG A 426 -32.42 -22.64 14.59
CA ARG A 426 -32.42 -22.45 13.12
C ARG A 426 -33.65 -21.67 12.59
N ASP A 427 -34.26 -20.84 13.44
CA ASP A 427 -35.44 -20.07 13.06
C ASP A 427 -35.08 -18.87 12.17
N PRO A 428 -35.78 -18.67 11.03
CA PRO A 428 -35.51 -17.56 10.12
C PRO A 428 -35.87 -16.19 10.71
N GLU A 429 -36.77 -16.13 11.69
CA GLU A 429 -37.15 -14.88 12.36
C GLU A 429 -36.02 -14.30 13.22
N VAL A 430 -35.12 -15.15 13.72
CA VAL A 430 -33.92 -14.73 14.45
C VAL A 430 -32.90 -14.07 13.52
N VAL A 431 -32.85 -14.49 12.25
CA VAL A 431 -31.97 -13.88 11.22
C VAL A 431 -32.36 -12.42 10.97
N LEU A 432 -33.66 -12.14 10.81
CA LEU A 432 -34.16 -10.76 10.63
C LEU A 432 -33.83 -9.86 11.83
N GLN A 433 -33.91 -10.41 13.05
CA GLN A 433 -33.54 -9.67 14.25
C GLN A 433 -32.03 -9.40 14.32
N ILE A 434 -31.20 -10.30 13.81
CA ILE A 434 -29.75 -10.09 13.69
C ILE A 434 -29.48 -8.98 12.68
N GLU A 435 -30.01 -9.10 11.46
CA GLU A 435 -29.82 -8.11 10.37
C GLU A 435 -30.20 -6.68 10.80
N ALA A 436 -31.34 -6.54 11.48
CA ALA A 436 -31.81 -5.24 11.99
C ALA A 436 -30.86 -4.58 13.00
N ASN A 437 -30.09 -5.38 13.75
CA ASN A 437 -29.16 -4.89 14.77
C ASN A 437 -27.69 -4.86 14.32
N THR A 438 -27.34 -5.59 13.26
CA THR A 438 -25.99 -5.67 12.71
C THR A 438 -25.51 -4.29 12.24
N SER A 439 -26.34 -3.51 11.55
CA SER A 439 -25.97 -2.16 11.07
C SER A 439 -25.55 -1.25 12.22
N GLY A 440 -26.36 -1.18 13.28
CA GLY A 440 -26.05 -0.40 14.48
C GLY A 440 -24.81 -0.89 15.24
N PHE A 441 -24.52 -2.19 15.19
CA PHE A 441 -23.30 -2.79 15.75
C PHE A 441 -22.06 -2.41 14.93
N VAL A 442 -22.13 -2.56 13.60
CA VAL A 442 -21.06 -2.19 12.65
C VAL A 442 -20.71 -0.71 12.75
N GLU A 443 -21.70 0.19 12.86
CA GLU A 443 -21.42 1.63 13.04
C GLU A 443 -20.69 1.91 14.36
N THR A 444 -21.00 1.16 15.43
CA THR A 444 -20.26 1.31 16.70
C THR A 444 -18.84 0.77 16.59
N LEU A 445 -18.60 -0.30 15.82
CA LEU A 445 -17.25 -0.77 15.51
C LEU A 445 -16.47 0.25 14.68
N LYS A 446 -17.09 0.88 13.68
CA LYS A 446 -16.47 1.94 12.85
C LYS A 446 -16.10 3.16 13.70
N GLU A 447 -16.98 3.57 14.60
CA GLU A 447 -16.70 4.66 15.53
C GLU A 447 -15.52 4.32 16.45
N LEU A 448 -15.50 3.11 17.02
CA LEU A 448 -14.38 2.65 17.86
C LEU A 448 -13.06 2.61 17.08
N LEU A 449 -13.08 2.15 15.83
CA LEU A 449 -11.92 2.17 14.93
C LEU A 449 -11.42 3.59 14.69
N ARG A 450 -12.31 4.55 14.45
CA ARG A 450 -11.94 5.96 14.23
C ARG A 450 -11.32 6.59 15.47
N LEU A 451 -11.90 6.33 16.65
CA LEU A 451 -11.43 6.89 17.92
C LEU A 451 -10.11 6.26 18.41
N THR A 452 -9.81 5.03 18.01
CA THR A 452 -8.59 4.33 18.45
C THR A 452 -7.51 4.36 17.36
N CYS A 453 -7.77 3.79 16.19
CA CYS A 453 -6.75 3.59 15.15
C CYS A 453 -6.50 4.83 14.28
N PHE A 454 -7.47 5.73 14.13
CA PHE A 454 -7.36 6.92 13.26
C PHE A 454 -7.57 8.24 14.02
N ASP A 455 -7.16 8.30 15.29
CA ASP A 455 -7.28 9.52 16.08
C ASP A 455 -6.41 10.65 15.51
N LYS A 456 -7.06 11.74 15.09
CA LYS A 456 -6.39 12.95 14.59
C LYS A 456 -5.69 13.72 15.71
N ASN A 457 -6.12 13.57 16.96
CA ASN A 457 -5.49 14.25 18.08
C ASN A 457 -4.13 13.64 18.39
N PHE A 458 -4.02 12.31 18.33
CA PHE A 458 -2.74 11.60 18.44
C PHE A 458 -1.71 12.08 17.40
N LEU A 459 -2.12 12.35 16.16
CA LEU A 459 -1.21 12.88 15.12
C LEU A 459 -0.64 14.27 15.46
N LYS A 460 -1.35 15.06 16.28
CA LYS A 460 -0.91 16.40 16.69
C LYS A 460 -0.01 16.37 17.93
N GLN A 461 0.02 15.25 18.65
CA GLN A 461 0.84 15.11 19.85
C GLN A 461 2.33 15.02 19.49
N GLY A 462 3.17 15.73 20.23
CA GLY A 462 4.63 15.63 20.10
C GLY A 462 5.21 16.16 18.77
N ILE A 463 4.47 16.92 17.95
CA ILE A 463 4.98 17.52 16.70
C ILE A 463 6.25 18.36 16.95
N ASP A 464 6.26 19.18 18.00
CA ASP A 464 7.41 20.04 18.33
C ASP A 464 8.65 19.20 18.69
N VAL A 465 8.44 18.10 19.41
CA VAL A 465 9.50 17.17 19.79
C VAL A 465 10.02 16.42 18.57
N LEU A 466 9.13 15.92 17.71
CA LEU A 466 9.47 15.23 16.46
C LEU A 466 10.30 16.14 15.55
N THR A 467 9.89 17.40 15.41
CA THR A 467 10.61 18.39 14.59
C THR A 467 11.98 18.71 15.19
N THR A 468 12.07 18.86 16.51
CA THR A 468 13.35 19.10 17.21
C THR A 468 14.31 17.91 17.06
N VAL A 469 13.81 16.69 17.20
CA VAL A 469 14.60 15.47 16.99
C VAL A 469 15.01 15.33 15.53
N GLY A 470 14.12 15.62 14.58
CA GLY A 470 14.44 15.68 13.16
C GLY A 470 15.59 16.64 12.85
N ARG A 471 15.54 17.86 13.40
CA ARG A 471 16.64 18.85 13.28
C ARG A 471 17.95 18.36 13.89
N LEU A 472 17.91 17.69 15.04
CA LEU A 472 19.11 17.08 15.65
C LEU A 472 19.72 16.00 14.76
N VAL A 473 18.88 15.11 14.20
CA VAL A 473 19.32 14.06 13.29
C VAL A 473 19.92 14.69 12.03
N ARG A 474 19.29 15.75 11.49
CA ARG A 474 19.82 16.53 10.36
C ARG A 474 21.22 17.05 10.66
N GLN A 475 21.40 17.70 11.81
CA GLN A 475 22.72 18.21 12.24
C GLN A 475 23.78 17.11 12.36
N LYS A 476 23.45 15.99 13.00
CA LYS A 476 24.39 14.86 13.18
C LYS A 476 24.72 14.12 11.89
N LEU A 477 23.82 14.16 10.89
CA LEU A 477 24.02 13.51 9.59
C LEU A 477 24.60 14.46 8.53
N ASN A 478 24.73 15.76 8.81
CA ASN A 478 25.32 16.71 7.87
C ASN A 478 26.74 16.32 7.44
N ASP A 479 27.55 15.78 8.37
CA ASP A 479 28.92 15.32 8.08
C ASP A 479 28.97 14.20 7.03
N PHE A 480 27.90 13.40 6.94
CA PHE A 480 27.75 12.33 5.96
C PHE A 480 26.86 12.73 4.78
N SER A 481 26.23 13.91 4.84
CA SER A 481 25.23 14.33 3.87
C SER A 481 25.83 14.47 2.47
N ASP A 482 27.08 14.91 2.33
CA ASP A 482 27.74 14.98 1.02
C ASP A 482 28.03 13.60 0.44
N PHE A 483 28.42 12.63 1.27
CA PHE A 483 28.59 11.24 0.83
C PHE A 483 27.25 10.62 0.41
N LEU A 484 26.21 10.81 1.23
CA LEU A 484 24.86 10.33 0.93
C LEU A 484 24.26 11.05 -0.29
N LYS A 485 24.49 12.35 -0.45
CA LYS A 485 24.10 13.14 -1.63
C LYS A 485 24.85 12.71 -2.88
N ASN A 486 26.13 12.32 -2.77
CA ASN A 486 26.88 11.76 -3.90
C ASN A 486 26.34 10.38 -4.33
N ILE A 487 25.86 9.57 -3.37
CA ILE A 487 25.12 8.33 -3.67
C ILE A 487 23.75 8.66 -4.29
N ILE A 488 23.04 9.67 -3.76
CA ILE A 488 21.80 10.17 -4.34
C ILE A 488 22.05 10.65 -5.76
N ALA A 489 23.08 11.45 -6.06
CA ALA A 489 23.39 11.89 -7.41
C ALA A 489 23.58 10.73 -8.41
N CYS A 490 24.07 9.57 -7.94
CA CYS A 490 24.15 8.33 -8.72
C CYS A 490 22.75 7.70 -8.96
N VAL A 491 21.84 7.76 -7.99
CA VAL A 491 20.43 7.31 -8.13
C VAL A 491 19.58 8.32 -8.93
N THR A 492 19.78 9.63 -8.72
CA THR A 492 19.14 10.73 -9.43
C THR A 492 19.62 10.81 -10.87
N PHE A 493 20.87 10.42 -11.19
CA PHE A 493 21.34 10.23 -12.56
C PHE A 493 20.42 9.26 -13.34
N TYR A 494 19.94 8.20 -12.68
CA TYR A 494 19.00 7.25 -13.25
C TYR A 494 17.62 7.86 -13.53
N PHE A 495 17.10 8.65 -12.59
CA PHE A 495 15.82 9.35 -12.71
C PHE A 495 15.86 10.52 -13.71
N VAL A 496 17.00 11.19 -13.82
CA VAL A 496 17.24 12.38 -14.65
C VAL A 496 17.63 12.00 -16.08
N CYS A 497 18.33 10.89 -16.30
CA CYS A 497 18.50 10.32 -17.64
C CYS A 497 17.17 9.91 -18.29
N LEU A 498 16.14 9.60 -17.48
CA LEU A 498 14.77 9.35 -17.95
C LEU A 498 14.06 10.63 -18.45
N LEU A 499 14.52 11.82 -18.02
CA LEU A 499 13.93 13.13 -18.29
C LEU A 499 14.80 14.05 -19.18
N ASN A 500 15.91 13.56 -19.76
CA ASN A 500 16.79 14.29 -20.69
C ASN A 500 17.45 15.60 -20.16
N ILE A 501 17.76 15.73 -18.86
CA ILE A 501 18.33 16.99 -18.33
C ILE A 501 19.62 16.73 -17.53
N MET A 502 20.78 16.86 -18.18
CA MET A 502 22.14 16.92 -17.59
C MET A 502 22.83 15.61 -17.15
N ARG A 503 24.17 15.60 -17.32
CA ARG A 503 25.11 14.49 -17.09
C ARG A 503 25.95 14.73 -15.84
N PHE A 504 26.06 13.75 -14.95
CA PHE A 504 27.16 13.63 -14.00
C PHE A 504 27.49 12.16 -13.75
N SER A 505 28.78 11.82 -13.62
CA SER A 505 29.29 10.43 -13.55
C SER A 505 30.00 10.23 -12.22
N THR A 506 29.50 9.36 -11.33
CA THR A 506 30.24 8.98 -10.12
C THR A 506 30.04 7.50 -9.73
N ARG A 507 31.17 6.85 -9.43
CA ARG A 507 31.37 5.41 -9.24
C ARG A 507 31.37 5.04 -7.76
N THR A 508 30.32 4.42 -7.22
CA THR A 508 30.35 3.95 -5.81
C THR A 508 29.77 2.56 -5.55
N SER A 509 29.48 1.76 -6.59
CA SER A 509 29.02 0.37 -6.45
C SER A 509 30.06 -0.66 -6.91
N LEU A 510 31.35 -0.46 -6.57
CA LEU A 510 32.46 -1.23 -7.13
C LEU A 510 32.47 -2.72 -6.73
N THR A 511 31.86 -3.13 -5.61
CA THR A 511 31.94 -4.54 -5.15
C THR A 511 30.96 -5.46 -5.86
N ILE A 512 29.70 -5.03 -6.06
CA ILE A 512 28.68 -5.87 -6.72
C ILE A 512 28.88 -5.92 -8.24
N ASN A 513 29.43 -4.86 -8.85
CA ASN A 513 29.70 -4.83 -10.28
C ASN A 513 30.83 -5.80 -10.69
N LYS A 514 31.72 -6.19 -9.76
CA LYS A 514 32.74 -7.23 -9.99
C LYS A 514 32.12 -8.58 -10.34
N TYR A 515 30.92 -8.89 -9.87
CA TYR A 515 30.24 -10.13 -10.26
C TYR A 515 29.91 -10.15 -11.76
N LEU A 516 29.64 -9.00 -12.38
CA LEU A 516 29.43 -8.94 -13.83
C LEU A 516 30.71 -9.27 -14.61
N GLU A 517 31.88 -8.97 -14.05
CA GLU A 517 33.19 -9.29 -14.63
C GLU A 517 33.56 -10.78 -14.44
N GLU A 518 33.11 -11.42 -13.35
CA GLU A 518 33.41 -12.83 -13.04
C GLU A 518 32.66 -13.82 -13.97
N PHE A 519 31.45 -13.46 -14.42
CA PHE A 519 30.59 -14.35 -15.22
C PHE A 519 30.55 -13.91 -16.70
N PRO A 520 31.23 -14.61 -17.62
CA PRO A 520 31.32 -14.17 -19.01
C PRO A 520 29.95 -14.15 -19.69
N GLY A 521 29.59 -13.00 -20.27
CA GLY A 521 28.32 -12.78 -20.94
C GLY A 521 27.13 -12.53 -20.01
N LEU A 522 27.34 -12.42 -18.69
CA LEU A 522 26.33 -11.88 -17.76
C LEU A 522 26.26 -10.36 -17.94
N VAL A 523 25.07 -9.85 -18.20
CA VAL A 523 24.82 -8.41 -18.40
C VAL A 523 24.27 -7.78 -17.14
N HIS A 524 23.36 -8.47 -16.45
CA HIS A 524 22.70 -7.98 -15.25
C HIS A 524 22.09 -9.14 -14.46
N PHE A 525 21.89 -8.95 -13.16
CA PHE A 525 21.15 -9.88 -12.33
C PHE A 525 20.35 -9.17 -11.24
N ILE A 526 19.28 -9.79 -10.77
CA ILE A 526 18.55 -9.35 -9.59
C ILE A 526 18.44 -10.55 -8.65
N TYR A 527 19.02 -10.42 -7.46
CA TYR A 527 18.94 -11.42 -6.41
C TYR A 527 18.04 -10.92 -5.29
N ILE A 528 17.09 -11.75 -4.85
CA ILE A 528 16.15 -11.41 -3.79
C ILE A 528 16.11 -12.54 -2.78
N ASP A 529 16.39 -12.20 -1.51
CA ASP A 529 16.07 -13.07 -0.38
C ASP A 529 14.61 -12.81 -0.01
N ARG A 530 13.70 -13.77 -0.23
CA ARG A 530 12.27 -13.62 0.03
C ARG A 530 11.87 -13.93 1.48
N ASN A 531 12.83 -14.25 2.35
CA ASN A 531 12.58 -14.32 3.80
C ASN A 531 12.69 -12.94 4.45
N THR A 532 13.66 -12.13 4.00
CA THR A 532 13.85 -10.75 4.46
C THR A 532 13.33 -9.72 3.45
N HIS A 533 12.91 -10.19 2.26
CA HIS A 533 12.53 -9.40 1.09
C HIS A 533 13.57 -8.35 0.69
N ARG A 534 14.86 -8.66 0.89
CA ARG A 534 15.97 -7.77 0.53
C ARG A 534 16.43 -8.02 -0.91
N LEU A 535 16.62 -6.93 -1.66
CA LEU A 535 17.08 -6.94 -3.05
C LEU A 535 18.56 -6.57 -3.15
N VAL A 536 19.29 -7.32 -3.96
CA VAL A 536 20.66 -7.05 -4.37
C VAL A 536 20.74 -7.09 -5.89
N ALA A 537 21.11 -5.97 -6.50
CA ALA A 537 21.30 -5.83 -7.94
C ALA A 537 22.49 -4.89 -8.23
N PRO A 538 23.23 -5.09 -9.33
CA PRO A 538 24.28 -4.19 -9.75
C PRO A 538 23.71 -2.90 -10.34
N THR A 539 24.49 -1.81 -10.32
CA THR A 539 24.08 -0.54 -10.93
C THR A 539 24.07 -0.66 -12.45
N LEU A 540 23.02 -0.17 -13.09
CA LEU A 540 22.88 -0.19 -14.55
C LEU A 540 23.64 1.00 -15.17
N ASP A 541 24.97 0.91 -15.17
CA ASP A 541 25.86 1.96 -15.68
C ASP A 541 26.22 1.72 -17.15
N PHE A 542 25.29 2.01 -18.07
CA PHE A 542 25.60 1.96 -19.50
C PHE A 542 26.03 3.34 -20.03
N THR A 543 27.11 3.35 -20.82
CA THR A 543 27.66 4.57 -21.45
C THR A 543 26.74 5.23 -22.48
N SER A 544 25.73 4.50 -22.99
CA SER A 544 24.74 5.01 -23.94
C SER A 544 23.30 4.89 -23.40
N THR A 545 22.54 5.97 -23.51
CA THR A 545 21.15 6.09 -23.02
C THR A 545 20.20 5.17 -23.76
N GLU A 546 20.40 4.97 -25.07
CA GLU A 546 19.57 4.05 -25.88
C GLU A 546 19.74 2.58 -25.46
N THR A 547 20.97 2.16 -25.17
CA THR A 547 21.26 0.80 -24.69
C THR A 547 20.70 0.58 -23.30
N LEU A 548 20.73 1.61 -22.45
CA LEU A 548 20.13 1.59 -21.12
C LEU A 548 18.61 1.41 -21.20
N ALA A 549 17.93 2.23 -22.00
CA ALA A 549 16.48 2.16 -22.19
C ALA A 549 16.03 0.80 -22.76
N LEU A 550 16.76 0.27 -23.75
CA LEU A 550 16.49 -1.04 -24.33
C LEU A 550 16.72 -2.18 -23.33
N THR A 551 17.72 -2.06 -22.46
CA THR A 551 18.05 -3.08 -21.46
C THR A 551 17.05 -3.05 -20.30
N MET A 552 16.67 -1.87 -19.81
CA MET A 552 15.59 -1.70 -18.85
C MET A 552 14.28 -2.31 -19.36
N LYS A 553 13.81 -1.93 -20.55
CA LYS A 553 12.55 -2.46 -21.09
C LYS A 553 12.55 -3.99 -21.13
N LYS A 554 13.71 -4.61 -21.40
CA LYS A 554 13.86 -6.07 -21.37
C LYS A 554 13.86 -6.65 -19.96
N ILE A 555 14.54 -6.02 -19.00
CA ILE A 555 14.52 -6.44 -17.60
C ILE A 555 13.09 -6.40 -17.05
N TRP A 556 12.35 -5.33 -17.34
CA TRP A 556 10.96 -5.18 -16.89
C TRP A 556 10.06 -6.26 -17.48
N ASN A 557 10.15 -6.49 -18.79
CA ASN A 557 9.37 -7.54 -19.44
C ASN A 557 9.76 -8.94 -18.94
N MET A 558 11.04 -9.18 -18.65
CA MET A 558 11.49 -10.43 -18.04
C MET A 558 10.84 -10.66 -16.67
N VAL A 559 10.77 -9.64 -15.81
CA VAL A 559 10.13 -9.75 -14.48
C VAL A 559 8.61 -9.90 -14.60
N GLU A 560 7.99 -9.30 -15.61
CA GLU A 560 6.56 -9.52 -15.85
C GLU A 560 6.30 -10.97 -16.29
N GLN A 561 7.00 -11.46 -17.32
CA GLN A 561 6.84 -12.84 -17.80
C GLN A 561 7.19 -13.90 -16.74
N SER A 562 8.21 -13.63 -15.91
CA SER A 562 8.58 -14.55 -14.82
C SER A 562 7.44 -14.74 -13.82
N ARG A 563 6.74 -13.67 -13.47
CA ARG A 563 5.65 -13.68 -12.50
C ARG A 563 4.42 -14.41 -13.06
N MET A 564 4.13 -14.23 -14.34
CA MET A 564 3.07 -14.99 -15.04
C MET A 564 3.32 -16.50 -14.90
N HIS A 565 4.53 -16.94 -15.26
CA HIS A 565 4.90 -18.35 -15.14
C HIS A 565 4.98 -18.85 -13.70
N LEU A 566 5.39 -18.00 -12.76
CA LEU A 566 5.37 -18.33 -11.34
C LEU A 566 3.93 -18.57 -10.85
N GLN A 567 2.97 -17.77 -11.32
CA GLN A 567 1.55 -17.94 -11.04
C GLN A 567 0.97 -19.24 -11.65
N GLU A 568 1.51 -19.70 -12.78
CA GLU A 568 1.19 -21.01 -13.37
C GLU A 568 1.79 -22.20 -12.60
N GLY A 569 2.68 -21.95 -11.63
CA GLY A 569 3.36 -22.97 -10.84
C GLY A 569 4.76 -23.34 -11.34
N HIS A 570 5.27 -22.63 -12.36
CA HIS A 570 6.63 -22.84 -12.86
C HIS A 570 7.66 -22.15 -11.97
N LEU A 571 8.45 -22.95 -11.28
CA LEU A 571 9.50 -22.47 -10.39
C LEU A 571 10.80 -22.11 -11.13
N SER A 572 11.06 -22.63 -12.32
CA SER A 572 12.26 -22.26 -13.08
C SER A 572 11.90 -22.09 -14.55
N VAL A 573 12.38 -21.00 -15.16
CA VAL A 573 12.06 -20.65 -16.54
C VAL A 573 13.31 -20.16 -17.25
N MET A 574 13.64 -20.76 -18.39
CA MET A 574 14.71 -20.28 -19.25
C MET A 574 14.12 -19.93 -20.60
N CYS A 575 14.16 -18.65 -20.97
CA CYS A 575 13.51 -18.13 -22.16
C CYS A 575 14.50 -17.37 -23.05
N ASN A 576 14.42 -17.60 -24.35
CA ASN A 576 15.14 -16.82 -25.36
C ASN A 576 14.25 -15.68 -25.83
N PHE A 577 14.60 -14.45 -25.46
CA PHE A 577 13.78 -13.28 -25.79
C PHE A 577 14.08 -12.74 -27.21
N ASN A 578 15.22 -13.11 -27.82
CA ASN A 578 15.58 -12.85 -29.23
C ASN A 578 16.89 -13.57 -29.64
N LYS A 579 17.22 -13.62 -30.95
CA LYS A 579 18.49 -14.19 -31.50
C LYS A 579 19.80 -13.61 -30.91
N LYS A 580 19.75 -12.57 -30.06
CA LYS A 580 20.90 -11.86 -29.49
C LYS A 580 21.02 -11.86 -27.96
N LEU A 581 20.01 -12.28 -27.18
CA LEU A 581 20.03 -12.28 -25.69
C LEU A 581 19.29 -13.52 -25.13
N LYS A 582 19.88 -14.17 -24.12
CA LYS A 582 19.25 -15.27 -23.38
C LYS A 582 18.94 -14.84 -21.95
N PHE A 583 17.75 -15.16 -21.46
CA PHE A 583 17.38 -14.91 -20.07
C PHE A 583 17.25 -16.24 -19.36
N THR A 584 17.67 -16.25 -18.10
CA THR A 584 17.34 -17.36 -17.22
C THR A 584 16.80 -16.79 -15.93
N LEU A 585 15.57 -17.20 -15.69
CA LEU A 585 14.89 -17.03 -14.44
C LEU A 585 15.02 -18.34 -13.68
N ARG A 586 15.60 -18.26 -12.49
CA ARG A 586 15.54 -19.37 -11.55
C ARG A 586 14.84 -18.87 -10.31
N ASN A 587 13.54 -19.17 -10.20
CA ASN A 587 12.85 -18.99 -8.94
C ASN A 587 13.15 -20.24 -8.09
N THR A 588 13.38 -20.05 -6.80
CA THR A 588 13.56 -21.11 -5.79
C THR A 588 14.79 -22.02 -5.95
N LEU A 589 15.86 -21.69 -5.22
CA LEU A 589 16.61 -22.71 -4.50
C LEU A 589 16.02 -22.83 -3.08
N PHE A 590 15.46 -23.98 -2.74
CA PHE A 590 15.13 -24.32 -1.36
C PHE A 590 16.39 -24.80 -0.67
N TYR A 591 16.83 -24.10 0.38
CA TYR A 591 17.83 -24.62 1.29
C TYR A 591 17.23 -24.75 2.68
N ALA A 592 17.29 -25.95 3.24
CA ALA A 592 17.11 -26.19 4.67
C ALA A 592 18.51 -26.18 5.29
N LYS A 593 18.71 -25.43 6.38
CA LYS A 593 20.01 -25.42 7.10
C LYS A 593 20.45 -26.87 7.39
N GLY A 594 21.61 -27.26 6.84
CA GLY A 594 22.33 -28.48 7.21
C GLY A 594 21.76 -29.81 6.70
N CYS A 595 20.76 -29.82 5.82
CA CYS A 595 20.24 -31.06 5.22
C CYS A 595 20.02 -30.90 3.72
N SER A 596 20.10 -32.02 2.99
CA SER A 596 19.81 -32.11 1.55
C SER A 596 18.54 -31.31 1.19
N PRO A 597 18.52 -30.60 0.04
CA PRO A 597 17.40 -29.74 -0.33
C PRO A 597 16.08 -30.51 -0.22
N PRO A 598 15.10 -30.01 0.56
CA PRO A 598 13.88 -30.75 0.80
C PRO A 598 13.15 -30.90 -0.53
N LYS A 599 12.87 -32.15 -0.94
CA LYS A 599 12.11 -32.43 -2.16
C LYS A 599 10.70 -31.87 -1.98
N CYS A 600 10.29 -30.91 -2.81
CA CYS A 600 8.91 -30.46 -2.87
C CYS A 600 8.02 -31.66 -3.22
N LYS A 601 7.02 -31.94 -2.38
CA LYS A 601 6.16 -33.14 -2.51
C LYS A 601 4.82 -32.86 -3.21
N VAL A 602 4.59 -31.62 -3.67
CA VAL A 602 3.26 -31.16 -4.13
C VAL A 602 3.31 -30.79 -5.61
N TYR A 603 2.32 -31.22 -6.38
CA TYR A 603 2.06 -30.69 -7.72
C TYR A 603 1.38 -29.33 -7.59
N LEU A 604 2.12 -28.24 -7.82
CA LEU A 604 1.65 -26.89 -7.51
C LEU A 604 0.50 -26.40 -8.40
N ASN A 605 0.41 -26.85 -9.67
CA ASN A 605 -0.43 -26.21 -10.70
C ASN A 605 -1.93 -26.07 -10.34
N TYR A 606 -2.50 -26.98 -9.54
CA TYR A 606 -3.92 -26.89 -9.15
C TYR A 606 -4.16 -25.97 -7.95
N VAL A 607 -3.18 -25.79 -7.06
CA VAL A 607 -3.32 -25.04 -5.81
C VAL A 607 -2.99 -23.55 -6.01
N MET A 608 -2.17 -23.21 -7.01
CA MET A 608 -1.74 -21.83 -7.28
C MET A 608 -2.87 -20.87 -7.68
N LYS A 609 -4.02 -21.36 -8.15
CA LYS A 609 -5.14 -20.49 -8.53
C LYS A 609 -5.71 -19.69 -7.35
N ASN A 610 -5.54 -20.18 -6.12
CA ASN A 610 -6.01 -19.53 -4.89
C ASN A 610 -4.92 -18.69 -4.23
N PHE A 611 -3.74 -18.59 -4.85
CA PHE A 611 -2.65 -17.79 -4.32
C PHE A 611 -2.85 -16.31 -4.69
N PRO A 612 -2.35 -15.38 -3.84
CA PRO A 612 -2.25 -14.00 -4.25
C PRO A 612 -1.36 -13.87 -5.48
N VAL A 613 -1.43 -12.75 -6.18
CA VAL A 613 -0.51 -12.49 -7.30
C VAL A 613 0.94 -12.49 -6.78
N PRO A 614 1.91 -13.07 -7.51
CA PRO A 614 3.30 -13.12 -7.05
C PRO A 614 3.86 -11.75 -6.66
N GLY A 615 4.25 -11.64 -5.39
CA GLY A 615 4.62 -10.37 -4.75
C GLY A 615 4.42 -10.42 -3.24
N ILE A 616 4.51 -9.25 -2.60
CA ILE A 616 4.23 -9.04 -1.17
C ILE A 616 3.19 -7.94 -0.93
N LEU A 617 2.95 -7.04 -1.89
CA LEU A 617 1.97 -5.95 -1.77
C LEU A 617 0.53 -6.49 -1.84
N CYS A 618 0.25 -7.46 -2.69
CA CYS A 618 -1.07 -8.12 -2.81
C CYS A 618 -1.25 -9.29 -1.81
N GLY A 619 -0.46 -9.30 -0.73
CA GLY A 619 -0.30 -10.43 0.18
C GLY A 619 0.97 -11.22 -0.09
N ASP A 620 1.50 -11.84 0.97
CA ASP A 620 2.78 -12.57 0.91
C ASP A 620 2.63 -13.91 0.18
N TYR A 621 2.90 -13.88 -1.13
CA TYR A 621 2.88 -15.06 -2.00
C TYR A 621 3.88 -16.13 -1.54
N TYR A 622 5.09 -15.71 -1.14
CA TYR A 622 6.20 -16.61 -0.83
C TYR A 622 6.00 -17.33 0.50
N ARG A 623 5.35 -16.68 1.47
CA ARG A 623 4.93 -17.33 2.73
C ARG A 623 3.90 -18.43 2.48
N LYS A 624 2.84 -18.14 1.72
CA LYS A 624 1.84 -19.15 1.34
C LYS A 624 2.46 -20.30 0.55
N LEU A 625 3.43 -19.98 -0.32
CA LEU A 625 4.20 -20.98 -1.07
C LEU A 625 4.99 -21.89 -0.14
N THR A 626 5.64 -21.33 0.87
CA THR A 626 6.41 -22.09 1.87
C THR A 626 5.50 -23.02 2.68
N GLU A 627 4.39 -22.49 3.19
CA GLU A 627 3.41 -23.24 3.99
C GLU A 627 2.80 -24.40 3.20
N THR A 628 2.49 -24.16 1.93
CA THR A 628 1.89 -25.18 1.05
C THR A 628 2.90 -26.23 0.60
N CYS A 629 4.13 -25.82 0.25
CA CYS A 629 5.17 -26.74 -0.20
C CYS A 629 5.77 -27.57 0.95
N PHE A 630 5.85 -27.00 2.15
CA PHE A 630 6.49 -27.59 3.32
C PHE A 630 5.64 -27.47 4.60
N PRO A 631 4.44 -28.07 4.65
CA PRO A 631 3.53 -27.91 5.79
C PRO A 631 4.09 -28.46 7.11
N LYS A 632 5.09 -29.35 7.05
CA LYS A 632 5.74 -29.97 8.23
C LYS A 632 6.99 -29.24 8.71
N VAL A 633 7.45 -28.22 7.99
CA VAL A 633 8.67 -27.48 8.32
C VAL A 633 8.24 -26.07 8.71
N SER A 634 8.77 -25.56 9.83
CA SER A 634 8.50 -24.18 10.22
C SER A 634 9.00 -23.23 9.11
N PRO A 635 8.22 -22.19 8.72
CA PRO A 635 8.60 -21.28 7.64
C PRO A 635 10.00 -20.66 7.80
N SER A 636 10.42 -20.42 9.05
CA SER A 636 11.75 -19.89 9.41
C SER A 636 12.94 -20.79 9.02
N LYS A 637 12.70 -22.07 8.77
CA LYS A 637 13.75 -23.04 8.40
C LYS A 637 13.90 -23.20 6.89
N VAL A 638 12.94 -22.70 6.12
CA VAL A 638 12.96 -22.73 4.66
C VAL A 638 13.32 -21.34 4.16
N ARG A 639 14.40 -21.25 3.37
CA ARG A 639 14.74 -20.01 2.69
C ARG A 639 14.33 -20.05 1.23
N ILE A 640 13.74 -18.96 0.76
CA ILE A 640 13.33 -18.75 -0.63
C ILE A 640 14.18 -17.65 -1.22
N TYR A 641 14.81 -17.95 -2.34
CA TYR A 641 15.51 -16.98 -3.15
C TYR A 641 14.91 -16.89 -4.52
N GLU A 642 14.91 -15.68 -5.06
CA GLU A 642 14.55 -15.38 -6.43
C GLU A 642 15.75 -14.80 -7.14
N LEU A 643 16.14 -15.40 -8.27
CA LEU A 643 17.27 -14.95 -9.05
C LEU A 643 16.88 -14.74 -10.50
N TYR A 644 17.05 -13.51 -10.94
CA TYR A 644 16.91 -13.08 -12.32
C TYR A 644 18.29 -12.91 -12.92
N CYS A 645 18.57 -13.56 -14.05
CA CYS A 645 19.84 -13.40 -14.76
C CYS A 645 19.63 -13.03 -16.22
N VAL A 646 20.30 -11.97 -16.66
CA VAL A 646 20.32 -11.51 -18.05
C VAL A 646 21.66 -11.85 -18.67
N HIS A 647 21.66 -12.73 -19.68
CA HIS A 647 22.87 -13.12 -20.40
C HIS A 647 22.83 -12.71 -21.88
N LEU A 648 24.00 -12.59 -22.48
CA LEU A 648 24.14 -12.42 -23.93
C LEU A 648 23.65 -13.68 -24.67
N GLY A 649 23.14 -13.49 -25.89
CA GLY A 649 22.52 -14.54 -26.71
C GLY A 649 23.45 -15.71 -27.06
N LEU A 650 24.75 -15.43 -27.02
CA LEU A 650 25.80 -16.36 -27.37
C LEU A 650 26.10 -17.36 -26.24
N THR A 651 25.70 -17.07 -24.99
CA THR A 651 25.95 -17.95 -23.84
C THR A 651 25.10 -19.23 -23.96
N THR A 652 25.68 -20.41 -23.73
CA THR A 652 24.94 -21.68 -23.78
C THR A 652 24.02 -21.87 -22.56
N SER A 653 22.93 -22.62 -22.71
CA SER A 653 22.01 -22.87 -21.59
C SER A 653 22.67 -23.55 -20.39
N THR A 654 23.62 -24.46 -20.64
CA THR A 654 24.42 -25.12 -19.60
C THR A 654 25.25 -24.12 -18.80
N CYS A 655 25.93 -23.20 -19.49
CA CYS A 655 26.72 -22.13 -18.88
C CYS A 655 25.83 -21.20 -18.05
N VAL A 656 24.64 -20.83 -18.56
CA VAL A 656 23.71 -19.97 -17.79
C VAL A 656 23.21 -20.66 -16.51
N LEU A 657 22.92 -21.96 -16.55
CA LEU A 657 22.52 -22.72 -15.36
C LEU A 657 23.65 -22.82 -14.33
N GLU A 658 24.89 -23.01 -14.79
CA GLU A 658 26.07 -23.03 -13.94
C GLU A 658 26.33 -21.67 -13.29
N HIS A 659 26.31 -20.59 -14.08
CA HIS A 659 26.44 -19.21 -13.59
C HIS A 659 25.37 -18.91 -12.54
N SER A 660 24.10 -19.26 -12.80
CA SER A 660 23.01 -19.03 -11.85
C SER A 660 23.20 -19.78 -10.53
N ARG A 661 23.79 -21.00 -10.55
CA ARG A 661 24.11 -21.77 -9.33
C ARG A 661 25.24 -21.12 -8.55
N ARG A 662 26.33 -20.76 -9.23
CA ARG A 662 27.51 -20.15 -8.61
C ARG A 662 27.15 -18.78 -8.04
N LEU A 663 26.50 -17.93 -8.82
CA LEU A 663 26.06 -16.60 -8.40
C LEU A 663 25.16 -16.67 -7.15
N ALA A 664 24.18 -17.57 -7.12
CA ALA A 664 23.33 -17.75 -5.94
C ALA A 664 24.13 -18.17 -4.69
N ALA A 665 25.13 -19.05 -4.85
CA ALA A 665 25.98 -19.48 -3.73
C ALA A 665 26.92 -18.37 -3.24
N THR A 666 27.55 -17.63 -4.15
CA THR A 666 28.52 -16.60 -3.81
C THR A 666 27.86 -15.35 -3.23
N ILE A 667 26.72 -14.91 -3.78
CA ILE A 667 25.95 -13.81 -3.18
C ILE A 667 25.48 -14.22 -1.79
N TRP A 668 24.99 -15.45 -1.63
CA TRP A 668 24.58 -15.98 -0.34
C TRP A 668 25.70 -15.98 0.71
N GLU A 669 26.95 -16.30 0.35
CA GLU A 669 28.07 -16.23 1.30
C GLU A 669 28.36 -14.80 1.76
N VAL A 670 28.10 -13.81 0.90
CA VAL A 670 28.34 -12.38 1.18
C VAL A 670 27.14 -11.70 1.86
N THR A 671 25.91 -12.11 1.55
CA THR A 671 24.67 -11.53 2.08
C THR A 671 24.03 -12.36 3.20
N GLY A 672 24.43 -13.63 3.35
CA GLY A 672 23.83 -14.61 4.26
C GLY A 672 24.31 -14.50 5.71
N VAL A 673 25.28 -13.64 5.98
CA VAL A 673 25.56 -13.11 7.31
C VAL A 673 24.68 -11.87 7.50
N PRO A 674 23.92 -11.72 8.59
CA PRO A 674 23.20 -10.48 8.86
C PRO A 674 24.22 -9.34 8.90
N ASN A 675 24.28 -8.53 7.84
CA ASN A 675 25.23 -7.43 7.71
C ASN A 675 24.85 -6.25 8.63
N ASN A 676 23.65 -6.27 9.22
CA ASN A 676 23.24 -5.33 10.24
C ASN A 676 23.06 -6.03 11.59
N LEU A 677 23.68 -5.46 12.64
CA LEU A 677 23.45 -5.84 14.04
C LEU A 677 21.98 -5.70 14.47
N ALA A 678 21.17 -4.97 13.69
CA ALA A 678 19.72 -4.84 13.88
C ALA A 678 18.93 -6.07 13.41
N ASP A 679 19.50 -6.99 12.63
CA ASP A 679 18.85 -8.25 12.23
C ASP A 679 19.12 -9.40 13.24
N ILE A 680 19.69 -9.08 14.42
CA ILE A 680 19.97 -10.05 15.50
C ILE A 680 19.00 -9.93 16.68
N PHE A 681 18.09 -8.95 16.71
CA PHE A 681 17.11 -8.83 17.80
C PHE A 681 15.74 -8.35 17.34
#